data_AF-M0LLC7-F1
#
_entry.id   AF-M0LLC7-F1
#
_cell.length_a   1.000
_cell.length_b   1.000
_cell.length_c   1.000
_cell.angle_alpha   90.00
_cell.angle_beta   90.00
_cell.angle_gamma   90.00
#
_symmetry.space_group_name_H-M   'P 1'
#
loop_
_entity.id
_entity.type
_entity.pdbx_description
1 polymer ?
#
loop_
_entity_poly.entity_id
_entity_poly.type
_entity_poly.pdbx_seq_one_letter_code
_entity_poly.pdbx_strand_id
1 'polypeptide(L)'
;MRNSPRIGCLYADVCTDEQAAAYDWCQETVDDAERCTLSSVEPTEYDVLWWHRDELFDERTLADAPAMAAYVRDGGSLLLTLSALSAVEPLGFEEVAPDATGWEEIPEPTGHLWQALYEDHPIHADYDTLRVHTRGAGVTIPYARYESIAPQSGDVLASTVRGDTDVVKQMSILSWEPGDGQVLGIGSSVAFAQPTHDVCRGNRETLIENTLEFLASDKRHPLTGRPKDVDTFKRLRERLGDDPCRPSYHVTPPANWLNDPNGLIHWNGRYHLFYQYNPAGPFHNTIHWGHAVSDDLVHWEDRPVALTPSPDGPDRDGCWSGCAVDDDGIPTVLYTGGRDKRQLPCIATAADDDLTAWDKDPDNPIIEELPAEPEVLRTEDWEGEFRDHCVWRENETWYQLIGAGIEGGGGAALLYESTDLRNWEYQGPILTGDRDTAGTVWECPELLDFGDRQLLHISNYEDVVYFLGTYDDGEFEVDRRDKLDHGDFYAPQSMWTDDGRILTWGWLPEARDVSGQWDAGWSGAMSLPRELSLADDGGLCQRPAPELTELRGDNTSYDVVRLDAGDTERLPVESRSFELRATVRLEDAEAVELSVLESPDGEERTPIRYTYESEVAVDRSASSTDPQATGDTQSMRVQPYDAPLSLCVFVDGSVVEVFANERHCLTSRVYPTREDATGISLSAEGGRATIASLDVWELVRIW
;
A
#
# COMPACT_ATOMS: atom_id res chain seq x y z
N MET A 1 5.89 6.12 -45.17
CA MET A 1 5.53 7.52 -44.89
C MET A 1 4.27 7.43 -44.07
N ARG A 2 4.36 7.52 -42.74
CA ARG A 2 3.15 7.77 -41.95
C ARG A 2 2.75 9.21 -42.28
N ASN A 3 1.48 9.43 -42.62
CA ASN A 3 0.98 10.80 -42.70
C ASN A 3 1.12 11.39 -41.29
N SER A 4 1.55 12.65 -41.20
CA SER A 4 1.52 13.41 -39.95
C SER A 4 0.09 13.37 -39.39
N PRO A 5 -0.09 13.23 -38.07
CA PRO A 5 -1.42 13.09 -37.49
C PRO A 5 -2.21 14.38 -37.65
N ARG A 6 -3.51 14.26 -37.94
CA ARG A 6 -4.41 15.40 -38.07
C ARG A 6 -5.01 15.75 -36.70
N ILE A 7 -4.65 16.94 -36.19
CA ILE A 7 -4.98 17.38 -34.82
C ILE A 7 -6.05 18.47 -34.83
N GLY A 8 -7.15 18.25 -34.11
CA GLY A 8 -8.21 19.24 -33.93
C GLY A 8 -8.08 19.97 -32.59
N CYS A 9 -7.59 21.22 -32.61
CA CYS A 9 -7.44 22.07 -31.43
C CYS A 9 -8.79 22.75 -31.09
N LEU A 10 -9.46 22.26 -30.04
CA LEU A 10 -10.84 22.61 -29.71
C LEU A 10 -10.95 23.90 -28.88
N TYR A 11 -11.87 24.79 -29.26
CA TYR A 11 -12.28 25.91 -28.42
C TYR A 11 -13.79 26.10 -28.45
N ALA A 12 -14.39 26.59 -27.36
CA ALA A 12 -15.84 26.74 -27.26
C ALA A 12 -16.34 27.99 -28.01
N ASP A 13 -15.93 29.18 -27.56
CA ASP A 13 -16.39 30.47 -28.11
C ASP A 13 -15.23 31.28 -28.70
N VAL A 14 -14.43 31.90 -27.82
CA VAL A 14 -13.27 32.74 -28.16
C VAL A 14 -12.07 32.13 -27.47
N CYS A 15 -10.98 31.93 -28.21
CA CYS A 15 -9.72 31.50 -27.61
C CYS A 15 -9.22 32.56 -26.62
N THR A 16 -8.92 32.13 -25.39
CA THR A 16 -8.12 32.93 -24.45
C THR A 16 -6.69 33.11 -24.99
N ASP A 17 -5.92 34.03 -24.41
CA ASP A 17 -4.51 34.21 -24.78
C ASP A 17 -3.70 32.93 -24.56
N GLU A 18 -4.06 32.16 -23.52
CA GLU A 18 -3.46 30.85 -23.20
C GLU A 18 -3.77 29.81 -24.28
N GLN A 19 -5.05 29.66 -24.66
CA GLN A 19 -5.45 28.76 -25.75
C GLN A 19 -4.83 29.15 -27.09
N ALA A 20 -4.80 30.45 -27.41
CA ALA A 20 -4.17 30.94 -28.62
C ALA A 20 -2.68 30.56 -28.67
N ALA A 21 -1.95 30.76 -27.57
CA ALA A 21 -0.53 30.39 -27.49
C ALA A 21 -0.30 28.88 -27.64
N ALA A 22 -1.11 28.04 -26.99
CA ALA A 22 -1.03 26.57 -27.11
C ALA A 22 -1.30 26.11 -28.56
N TYR A 23 -2.30 26.69 -29.21
CA TYR A 23 -2.70 26.29 -30.56
C TYR A 23 -1.81 26.87 -31.65
N ASP A 24 -1.25 28.08 -31.46
CA ASP A 24 -0.19 28.61 -32.34
C ASP A 24 1.02 27.67 -32.31
N TRP A 25 1.46 27.25 -31.11
CA TRP A 25 2.53 26.27 -30.97
C TRP A 25 2.19 24.95 -31.69
N CYS A 26 0.98 24.42 -31.52
CA CYS A 26 0.57 23.17 -32.18
C CYS A 26 0.67 23.27 -33.71
N GLN A 27 0.25 24.39 -34.30
CA GLN A 27 0.28 24.62 -35.74
C GLN A 27 1.69 24.88 -36.29
N GLU A 28 2.61 25.34 -35.44
CA GLU A 28 4.02 25.50 -35.80
C GLU A 28 4.80 24.17 -35.72
N THR A 29 4.38 23.28 -34.82
CA THR A 29 5.06 22.01 -34.52
C THR A 29 4.51 20.82 -35.31
N VAL A 30 3.19 20.75 -35.50
CA VAL A 30 2.50 19.62 -36.15
C VAL A 30 2.01 20.04 -37.55
N ASP A 31 2.38 19.26 -38.57
CA ASP A 31 2.12 19.60 -39.98
C ASP A 31 0.63 19.78 -40.33
N ASP A 32 -0.27 19.05 -39.67
CA ASP A 32 -1.72 19.03 -39.93
C ASP A 32 -2.52 19.32 -38.65
N ALA A 33 -2.43 20.54 -38.14
CA ALA A 33 -3.18 21.00 -36.98
C ALA A 33 -4.12 22.17 -37.32
N GLU A 34 -5.37 22.08 -36.85
CA GLU A 34 -6.41 23.08 -37.11
C GLU A 34 -7.15 23.47 -35.84
N ARG A 35 -7.46 24.76 -35.69
CA ARG A 35 -8.35 25.26 -34.64
C ARG A 35 -9.80 25.05 -35.04
N CYS A 36 -10.57 24.39 -34.19
CA CYS A 36 -11.95 23.99 -34.47
C CYS A 36 -12.87 24.48 -33.36
N THR A 37 -14.02 25.07 -33.71
CA THR A 37 -15.03 25.38 -32.70
C THR A 37 -15.72 24.09 -32.25
N LEU A 38 -15.96 23.95 -30.96
CA LEU A 38 -16.66 22.81 -30.38
C LEU A 38 -18.03 22.56 -31.04
N SER A 39 -18.71 23.65 -31.41
CA SER A 39 -20.06 23.64 -32.00
C SER A 39 -20.11 23.27 -33.49
N SER A 40 -18.97 23.18 -34.18
CA SER A 40 -18.95 22.89 -35.63
C SER A 40 -17.91 21.87 -36.05
N VAL A 41 -17.12 21.34 -35.11
CA VAL A 41 -16.16 20.28 -35.38
C VAL A 41 -16.90 19.02 -35.83
N GLU A 42 -16.37 18.35 -36.85
CA GLU A 42 -16.73 16.97 -37.22
C GLU A 42 -15.63 16.06 -36.65
N PRO A 43 -15.80 15.49 -35.43
CA PRO A 43 -14.71 14.83 -34.70
C PRO A 43 -13.97 13.74 -35.49
N THR A 44 -14.70 12.98 -36.31
CA THR A 44 -14.18 11.85 -37.10
C THR A 44 -13.18 12.26 -38.19
N GLU A 45 -13.01 13.56 -38.42
CA GLU A 45 -12.01 14.08 -39.36
C GLU A 45 -10.58 14.14 -38.79
N TYR A 46 -10.41 13.94 -37.49
CA TYR A 46 -9.16 14.13 -36.76
C TYR A 46 -8.70 12.81 -36.13
N ASP A 47 -7.39 12.58 -36.14
CA ASP A 47 -6.77 11.45 -35.43
C ASP A 47 -6.76 11.71 -33.92
N VAL A 48 -6.57 12.97 -33.51
CA VAL A 48 -6.62 13.40 -32.12
C VAL A 48 -7.35 14.73 -32.01
N LEU A 49 -8.28 14.82 -31.07
CA LEU A 49 -8.81 16.10 -30.60
C LEU A 49 -8.03 16.56 -29.38
N TRP A 50 -7.58 17.82 -29.36
CA TRP A 50 -6.93 18.42 -28.22
C TRP A 50 -7.79 19.56 -27.67
N TRP A 51 -8.29 19.38 -26.44
CA TRP A 51 -8.94 20.44 -25.69
C TRP A 51 -8.01 21.01 -24.61
N HIS A 52 -7.58 22.26 -24.82
CA HIS A 52 -6.84 23.05 -23.86
C HIS A 52 -7.73 24.13 -23.25
N ARG A 53 -7.78 24.25 -21.92
CA ARG A 53 -8.57 25.30 -21.25
C ARG A 53 -7.93 25.82 -19.98
N ASP A 54 -7.86 27.13 -19.85
CA ASP A 54 -7.51 27.82 -18.62
C ASP A 54 -8.70 28.10 -17.70
N GLU A 55 -9.91 28.22 -18.26
CA GLU A 55 -11.14 28.46 -17.52
C GLU A 55 -11.97 27.18 -17.30
N LEU A 56 -12.61 27.08 -16.12
CA LEU A 56 -13.59 26.03 -15.82
C LEU A 56 -14.81 26.10 -16.76
N PHE A 57 -15.57 25.02 -16.79
CA PHE A 57 -16.76 24.88 -17.63
C PHE A 57 -17.95 25.68 -17.08
N ASP A 58 -18.71 26.30 -17.99
CA ASP A 58 -20.08 26.71 -17.72
C ASP A 58 -21.08 25.75 -18.41
N GLU A 59 -22.37 25.81 -18.05
CA GLU A 59 -23.41 24.93 -18.63
C GLU A 59 -23.47 24.98 -20.16
N ARG A 60 -23.06 26.09 -20.78
CA ARG A 60 -23.10 26.27 -22.24
C ARG A 60 -21.96 25.57 -22.94
N THR A 61 -20.78 25.59 -22.32
CA THR A 61 -19.56 24.99 -22.86
C THR A 61 -19.71 23.49 -23.10
N LEU A 62 -20.51 22.79 -22.30
CA LEU A 62 -20.69 21.34 -22.38
C LEU A 62 -21.88 20.91 -23.26
N ALA A 63 -22.59 21.84 -23.90
CA ALA A 63 -23.76 21.52 -24.72
C ALA A 63 -23.44 20.56 -25.89
N ASP A 64 -22.22 20.62 -26.43
CA ASP A 64 -21.75 19.80 -27.56
C ASP A 64 -20.90 18.59 -27.11
N ALA A 65 -20.74 18.38 -25.79
CA ALA A 65 -20.01 17.26 -25.20
C ALA A 65 -20.44 15.86 -25.71
N PRO A 66 -21.73 15.58 -26.02
CA PRO A 66 -22.14 14.26 -26.51
C PRO A 66 -21.47 13.82 -27.82
N ALA A 67 -21.17 14.75 -28.73
CA ALA A 67 -20.54 14.41 -30.02
C ALA A 67 -19.08 13.98 -29.83
N MET A 68 -18.34 14.68 -28.96
CA MET A 68 -16.99 14.27 -28.58
C MET A 68 -16.99 12.94 -27.84
N ALA A 69 -17.93 12.77 -26.90
CA ALA A 69 -18.03 11.54 -26.14
C ALA A 69 -18.35 10.33 -27.03
N ALA A 70 -19.16 10.51 -28.08
CA ALA A 70 -19.39 9.49 -29.10
C ALA A 70 -18.13 9.19 -29.93
N TYR A 71 -17.43 10.22 -30.41
CA TYR A 71 -16.19 10.07 -31.16
C TYR A 71 -15.14 9.26 -30.42
N VAL A 72 -14.90 9.56 -29.14
CA VAL A 72 -13.93 8.80 -28.35
C VAL A 72 -14.42 7.36 -28.19
N ARG A 73 -15.67 7.13 -27.81
CA ARG A 73 -16.20 5.76 -27.64
C ARG A 73 -16.11 4.91 -28.91
N ASP A 74 -16.15 5.54 -30.09
CA ASP A 74 -16.03 4.90 -31.41
C ASP A 74 -14.57 4.77 -31.90
N GLY A 75 -13.57 4.94 -31.02
CA GLY A 75 -12.15 4.72 -31.32
C GLY A 75 -11.30 5.98 -31.46
N GLY A 76 -11.89 7.17 -31.28
CA GLY A 76 -11.18 8.44 -31.32
C GLY A 76 -10.29 8.70 -30.11
N SER A 77 -9.34 9.62 -30.27
CA SER A 77 -8.39 10.01 -29.21
C SER A 77 -8.60 11.45 -28.75
N LEU A 78 -8.57 11.69 -27.44
CA LEU A 78 -8.78 12.99 -26.83
C LEU A 78 -7.67 13.36 -25.84
N LEU A 79 -7.04 14.52 -26.05
CA LEU A 79 -6.16 15.15 -25.07
C LEU A 79 -6.91 16.25 -24.33
N LEU A 80 -6.95 16.18 -23.00
CA LEU A 80 -7.46 17.21 -22.11
C LEU A 80 -6.28 17.83 -21.35
N THR A 81 -6.15 19.16 -21.36
CA THR A 81 -5.05 19.86 -20.66
C THR A 81 -5.55 21.02 -19.81
N LEU A 82 -4.89 21.24 -18.66
CA LEU A 82 -5.26 22.22 -17.63
C LEU A 82 -6.70 21.97 -17.13
N SER A 83 -7.52 23.02 -17.01
CA SER A 83 -8.92 22.95 -16.55
C SER A 83 -9.81 22.08 -17.44
N ALA A 84 -9.38 21.74 -18.66
CA ALA A 84 -10.14 20.84 -19.53
C ALA A 84 -10.26 19.42 -18.96
N LEU A 85 -9.37 19.02 -18.04
CA LEU A 85 -9.43 17.71 -17.38
C LEU A 85 -10.77 17.50 -16.67
N SER A 86 -11.38 18.54 -16.12
CA SER A 86 -12.69 18.46 -15.46
C SER A 86 -13.84 18.06 -16.40
N ALA A 87 -13.60 17.93 -17.71
CA ALA A 87 -14.58 17.43 -18.66
C ALA A 87 -14.80 15.90 -18.60
N VAL A 88 -13.91 15.14 -17.94
CA VAL A 88 -14.01 13.66 -17.92
C VAL A 88 -15.34 13.16 -17.34
N GLU A 89 -15.82 13.80 -16.26
CA GLU A 89 -17.11 13.49 -15.64
C GLU A 89 -18.30 13.85 -16.55
N PRO A 90 -18.47 15.10 -17.03
CA PRO A 90 -19.61 15.44 -17.89
C PRO A 90 -19.58 14.75 -19.27
N LEU A 91 -18.42 14.30 -19.75
CA LEU A 91 -18.31 13.46 -20.95
C LEU A 91 -18.69 11.98 -20.68
N GLY A 92 -18.81 11.60 -19.41
CA GLY A 92 -19.11 10.24 -18.96
C GLY A 92 -17.96 9.27 -19.23
N PHE A 93 -16.72 9.75 -19.08
CA PHE A 93 -15.50 8.94 -19.12
C PHE A 93 -15.02 8.55 -17.72
N GLU A 94 -15.49 9.26 -16.70
CA GLU A 94 -15.15 9.05 -15.30
C GLU A 94 -16.40 9.37 -14.45
N GLU A 95 -16.56 8.71 -13.31
CA GLU A 95 -17.71 8.91 -12.41
C GLU A 95 -17.47 10.04 -11.42
N VAL A 96 -16.21 10.31 -11.08
CA VAL A 96 -15.79 11.35 -10.13
C VAL A 96 -14.97 12.42 -10.82
N ALA A 97 -15.36 13.69 -10.70
CA ALA A 97 -14.53 14.79 -11.18
C ALA A 97 -13.22 14.95 -10.37
N PRO A 98 -12.17 15.55 -10.95
CA PRO A 98 -11.01 16.03 -10.19
C PRO A 98 -11.45 16.90 -9.00
N ASP A 99 -11.03 16.54 -7.79
CA ASP A 99 -11.45 17.20 -6.55
C ASP A 99 -10.68 18.49 -6.23
N ALA A 100 -9.56 18.73 -6.92
CA ALA A 100 -8.77 19.95 -6.80
C ALA A 100 -8.71 20.68 -8.15
N THR A 101 -9.41 21.82 -8.23
CA THR A 101 -9.43 22.67 -9.43
C THR A 101 -9.31 24.15 -9.08
N GLY A 102 -8.69 24.94 -9.95
CA GLY A 102 -8.62 26.39 -9.75
C GLY A 102 -7.37 27.00 -10.36
N TRP A 103 -6.86 28.05 -9.69
CA TRP A 103 -5.64 28.74 -10.06
C TRP A 103 -4.68 28.70 -8.88
N GLU A 104 -3.42 28.38 -9.14
CA GLU A 104 -2.38 28.34 -8.10
C GLU A 104 -1.17 29.18 -8.47
N GLU A 105 -0.61 29.86 -7.47
CA GLU A 105 0.71 30.48 -7.58
C GLU A 105 1.78 29.39 -7.51
N ILE A 106 2.77 29.48 -8.40
CA ILE A 106 3.87 28.54 -8.52
C ILE A 106 5.12 29.16 -7.87
N PRO A 107 5.41 28.85 -6.59
CA PRO A 107 6.54 29.48 -5.88
C PRO A 107 7.91 28.92 -6.32
N GLU A 108 7.93 27.72 -6.87
CA GLU A 108 9.12 26.97 -7.30
C GLU A 108 8.81 26.19 -8.59
N PRO A 109 9.82 25.79 -9.38
CA PRO A 109 9.58 25.00 -10.58
C PRO A 109 8.71 23.76 -10.29
N THR A 110 7.79 23.44 -11.18
CA THR A 110 6.88 22.30 -11.03
C THR A 110 6.73 21.56 -12.35
N GLY A 111 6.25 20.32 -12.27
CA GLY A 111 5.95 19.49 -13.42
C GLY A 111 5.44 18.14 -12.98
N HIS A 112 5.78 17.09 -13.72
CA HIS A 112 5.27 15.76 -13.45
C HIS A 112 6.30 14.88 -12.74
N LEU A 113 5.79 14.11 -11.79
CA LEU A 113 6.47 13.01 -11.13
C LEU A 113 5.91 11.72 -11.74
N TRP A 114 6.63 11.12 -12.69
CA TRP A 114 6.18 9.97 -13.47
C TRP A 114 6.30 8.67 -12.66
N GLN A 115 5.32 7.76 -12.75
CA GLN A 115 5.42 6.49 -12.03
C GLN A 115 6.42 5.54 -12.71
N ALA A 116 7.28 4.89 -11.92
CA ALA A 116 8.21 3.86 -12.38
C ALA A 116 7.52 2.71 -13.14
N LEU A 117 6.26 2.44 -12.76
CA LEU A 117 5.41 1.45 -13.41
C LEU A 117 5.22 1.71 -14.91
N TYR A 118 5.19 2.98 -15.32
CA TYR A 118 4.97 3.42 -16.70
C TYR A 118 6.21 4.07 -17.32
N GLU A 119 7.41 3.85 -16.79
CA GLU A 119 8.65 4.47 -17.30
C GLU A 119 8.89 4.15 -18.79
N ASP A 120 8.43 3.00 -19.29
CA ASP A 120 8.49 2.63 -20.71
C ASP A 120 7.34 3.19 -21.57
N HIS A 121 6.44 3.98 -20.98
CA HIS A 121 5.35 4.62 -21.69
C HIS A 121 5.89 5.61 -22.73
N PRO A 122 5.40 5.61 -23.99
CA PRO A 122 5.93 6.47 -25.05
C PRO A 122 5.94 7.97 -24.73
N ILE A 123 4.99 8.42 -23.90
CA ILE A 123 4.92 9.81 -23.40
C ILE A 123 6.20 10.19 -22.62
N HIS A 124 6.81 9.25 -21.91
CA HIS A 124 7.97 9.46 -21.06
C HIS A 124 9.32 9.12 -21.74
N ALA A 125 9.31 8.64 -22.98
CA ALA A 125 10.47 8.02 -23.62
C ALA A 125 11.70 8.93 -23.81
N ASP A 126 11.53 10.26 -23.78
CA ASP A 126 12.60 11.24 -23.97
C ASP A 126 13.07 11.90 -22.65
N TYR A 127 12.72 11.32 -21.50
CA TYR A 127 13.21 11.75 -20.20
C TYR A 127 14.08 10.66 -19.56
N ASP A 128 15.19 11.08 -18.95
CA ASP A 128 16.10 10.19 -18.21
C ASP A 128 15.82 10.20 -16.69
N THR A 129 14.66 10.71 -16.28
CA THR A 129 14.28 10.87 -14.87
C THR A 129 12.76 10.88 -14.71
N LEU A 130 12.28 10.29 -13.61
CA LEU A 130 10.87 10.36 -13.22
C LEU A 130 10.41 11.78 -12.82
N ARG A 131 11.34 12.69 -12.51
CA ARG A 131 11.06 14.04 -12.00
C ARG A 131 11.33 15.08 -13.07
N VAL A 132 10.28 15.57 -13.74
CA VAL A 132 10.40 16.46 -14.89
C VAL A 132 9.68 17.78 -14.64
N HIS A 133 10.43 18.88 -14.54
CA HIS A 133 9.85 20.22 -14.45
C HIS A 133 9.43 20.75 -15.82
N THR A 134 8.13 21.02 -16.01
CA THR A 134 7.54 21.59 -17.23
C THR A 134 7.18 23.08 -17.08
N ARG A 135 7.26 23.61 -15.86
CA ARG A 135 6.85 24.97 -15.53
C ARG A 135 7.79 25.63 -14.52
N GLY A 136 8.32 26.81 -14.85
CA GLY A 136 9.11 27.61 -13.92
C GLY A 136 8.24 28.41 -12.93
N ALA A 137 8.88 28.88 -11.84
CA ALA A 137 8.28 29.66 -10.76
C ALA A 137 7.82 31.08 -11.13
N GLY A 138 7.10 31.73 -10.21
CA GLY A 138 6.73 33.15 -10.26
C GLY A 138 5.53 33.46 -11.14
N VAL A 139 4.69 32.47 -11.42
CA VAL A 139 3.50 32.57 -12.27
C VAL A 139 2.28 32.01 -11.55
N THR A 140 1.09 32.42 -11.99
CA THR A 140 -0.17 31.81 -11.56
C THR A 140 -0.75 31.06 -12.75
N ILE A 141 -1.01 29.77 -12.58
CA ILE A 141 -1.55 28.91 -13.65
C ILE A 141 -2.84 28.22 -13.20
N PRO A 142 -3.73 27.92 -14.15
CA PRO A 142 -4.88 27.08 -13.86
C PRO A 142 -4.46 25.62 -13.70
N TYR A 143 -5.24 24.86 -12.94
CA TYR A 143 -5.05 23.43 -12.77
C TYR A 143 -6.36 22.71 -12.51
N ALA A 144 -6.38 21.42 -12.82
CA ALA A 144 -7.36 20.44 -12.38
C ALA A 144 -6.62 19.13 -12.11
N ARG A 145 -6.82 18.49 -10.96
CA ARG A 145 -6.15 17.22 -10.60
C ARG A 145 -6.89 16.53 -9.48
N TYR A 146 -6.51 15.28 -9.23
CA TYR A 146 -7.00 14.54 -8.08
C TYR A 146 -6.03 14.70 -6.91
N GLU A 147 -6.54 14.95 -5.70
CA GLU A 147 -5.73 15.10 -4.48
C GLU A 147 -6.21 14.22 -3.33
N SER A 148 -7.50 14.28 -3.00
CA SER A 148 -8.08 13.57 -1.85
C SER A 148 -8.82 12.30 -2.22
N ILE A 149 -9.18 12.14 -3.50
CA ILE A 149 -9.80 10.94 -4.04
C ILE A 149 -8.98 10.40 -5.21
N ALA A 150 -9.23 9.17 -5.64
CA ALA A 150 -8.67 8.60 -6.85
C ALA A 150 -9.73 8.55 -7.96
N PRO A 151 -9.36 8.59 -9.25
CA PRO A 151 -10.30 8.29 -10.33
C PRO A 151 -10.88 6.87 -10.17
N GLN A 152 -12.16 6.68 -10.49
CA GLN A 152 -12.85 5.38 -10.37
C GLN A 152 -12.43 4.42 -11.48
N SER A 153 -12.14 4.94 -12.67
CA SER A 153 -11.80 4.15 -13.85
C SER A 153 -10.47 4.52 -14.48
N GLY A 154 -9.97 5.74 -14.24
CA GLY A 154 -8.70 6.21 -14.77
C GLY A 154 -7.47 5.58 -14.13
N ASP A 155 -6.40 5.48 -14.90
CA ASP A 155 -5.07 5.18 -14.40
C ASP A 155 -4.28 6.47 -14.19
N VAL A 156 -3.60 6.57 -13.06
CA VAL A 156 -2.70 7.68 -12.75
C VAL A 156 -1.34 7.35 -13.31
N LEU A 157 -0.87 8.11 -14.31
CA LEU A 157 0.45 7.92 -14.91
C LEU A 157 1.53 8.73 -14.19
N ALA A 158 1.15 9.92 -13.68
CA ALA A 158 2.07 10.80 -12.99
C ALA A 158 1.38 11.68 -11.94
N SER A 159 2.09 11.91 -10.84
CA SER A 159 1.78 12.93 -9.84
C SER A 159 2.60 14.21 -10.12
N THR A 160 2.78 15.06 -9.11
CA THR A 160 3.44 16.37 -9.27
C THR A 160 4.78 16.38 -8.55
N VAL A 161 5.78 17.03 -9.16
CA VAL A 161 7.03 17.44 -8.50
C VAL A 161 7.01 18.96 -8.31
N ARG A 162 7.47 19.44 -7.14
CA ARG A 162 7.63 20.87 -6.81
C ARG A 162 9.02 21.11 -6.24
N GLY A 163 9.84 21.86 -6.98
CA GLY A 163 11.27 21.95 -6.70
C GLY A 163 11.88 20.55 -6.67
N ASP A 164 12.44 20.17 -5.54
CA ASP A 164 13.00 18.83 -5.32
C ASP A 164 12.06 17.94 -4.48
N THR A 165 10.81 18.35 -4.28
CA THR A 165 9.82 17.63 -3.46
C THR A 165 8.84 16.84 -4.32
N ASP A 166 8.71 15.55 -4.02
CA ASP A 166 7.71 14.66 -4.59
C ASP A 166 6.36 14.89 -3.91
N VAL A 167 5.38 15.39 -4.65
CA VAL A 167 4.02 15.67 -4.16
C VAL A 167 3.07 14.60 -4.70
N VAL A 168 3.23 13.38 -4.19
CA VAL A 168 2.60 12.15 -4.72
C VAL A 168 1.07 12.19 -4.73
N LYS A 169 0.45 12.96 -3.83
CA LYS A 169 -1.01 13.12 -3.78
C LYS A 169 -1.56 13.99 -4.92
N GLN A 170 -0.76 14.83 -5.57
CA GLN A 170 -1.20 15.71 -6.65
C GLN A 170 -1.15 14.97 -8.00
N MET A 171 -2.13 14.10 -8.23
CA MET A 171 -2.24 13.20 -9.38
C MET A 171 -2.74 13.96 -10.62
N SER A 172 -1.83 14.22 -11.56
CA SER A 172 -2.01 15.26 -12.59
C SER A 172 -2.00 14.75 -14.03
N ILE A 173 -1.41 13.57 -14.29
CA ILE A 173 -1.44 12.93 -15.60
C ILE A 173 -2.19 11.62 -15.50
N LEU A 174 -3.25 11.49 -16.29
CA LEU A 174 -4.19 10.38 -16.21
C LEU A 174 -4.53 9.82 -17.59
N SER A 175 -4.91 8.55 -17.63
CA SER A 175 -5.34 7.86 -18.85
C SER A 175 -6.68 7.14 -18.63
N TRP A 176 -7.56 7.19 -19.64
CA TRP A 176 -8.80 6.43 -19.71
C TRP A 176 -8.94 5.76 -21.08
N GLU A 177 -9.65 4.65 -21.12
CA GLU A 177 -9.97 3.91 -22.36
C GLU A 177 -11.50 3.69 -22.48
N PRO A 178 -12.30 4.76 -22.70
CA PRO A 178 -13.75 4.63 -22.76
C PRO A 178 -14.19 4.07 -24.11
N GLY A 179 -14.84 2.90 -24.11
CA GLY A 179 -15.22 2.21 -25.35
C GLY A 179 -13.98 1.71 -26.09
N ASP A 180 -13.85 2.04 -27.38
CA ASP A 180 -12.68 1.68 -28.19
C ASP A 180 -11.61 2.79 -28.23
N GLY A 181 -11.88 3.96 -27.65
CA GLY A 181 -11.01 5.15 -27.73
C GLY A 181 -10.01 5.30 -26.60
N GLN A 182 -9.39 6.47 -26.57
CA GLN A 182 -8.41 6.82 -25.53
C GLN A 182 -8.53 8.29 -25.13
N VAL A 183 -8.41 8.56 -23.84
CA VAL A 183 -8.37 9.92 -23.28
C VAL A 183 -7.11 10.06 -22.44
N LEU A 184 -6.32 11.09 -22.72
CA LEU A 184 -5.23 11.50 -21.82
C LEU A 184 -5.55 12.86 -21.19
N GLY A 185 -5.40 12.93 -19.87
CA GLY A 185 -5.51 14.16 -19.10
C GLY A 185 -4.15 14.64 -18.61
N ILE A 186 -3.82 15.92 -18.82
CA ILE A 186 -2.66 16.59 -18.21
C ILE A 186 -3.14 17.86 -17.53
N GLY A 187 -3.46 17.73 -16.26
CA GLY A 187 -4.25 18.69 -15.50
C GLY A 187 -3.50 19.91 -14.96
N SER A 188 -2.17 19.89 -14.95
CA SER A 188 -1.35 20.99 -14.40
C SER A 188 -0.06 21.19 -15.18
N SER A 189 0.60 22.32 -14.93
CA SER A 189 2.00 22.58 -15.35
C SER A 189 2.28 22.61 -16.86
N VAL A 190 1.24 22.74 -17.70
CA VAL A 190 1.34 22.81 -19.18
C VAL A 190 0.78 24.11 -19.77
N ALA A 191 1.15 25.26 -19.22
CA ALA A 191 0.73 26.59 -19.70
C ALA A 191 1.72 27.21 -20.71
N PHE A 192 1.23 27.88 -21.75
CA PHE A 192 1.90 28.37 -22.96
C PHE A 192 2.08 29.89 -23.02
N ALA A 193 1.09 30.70 -22.61
CA ALA A 193 1.14 32.15 -22.79
C ALA A 193 2.15 32.83 -21.85
N GLN A 194 2.39 32.25 -20.68
CA GLN A 194 3.27 32.84 -19.67
C GLN A 194 4.74 32.42 -19.87
N PRO A 195 5.71 33.35 -19.79
CA PRO A 195 7.12 33.06 -20.01
C PRO A 195 7.65 32.05 -18.99
N THR A 196 8.48 31.11 -19.41
CA THR A 196 9.11 30.07 -18.55
C THR A 196 10.59 29.92 -18.89
N HIS A 197 11.34 29.24 -18.03
CA HIS A 197 12.74 28.88 -18.28
C HIS A 197 12.87 27.93 -19.47
N ASP A 198 13.93 28.05 -20.28
CA ASP A 198 14.08 27.28 -21.53
C ASP A 198 14.03 25.76 -21.33
N VAL A 199 14.59 25.26 -20.23
CA VAL A 199 14.51 23.82 -19.88
C VAL A 199 13.07 23.39 -19.63
N CYS A 200 12.32 24.14 -18.81
CA CYS A 200 10.90 23.85 -18.56
C CYS A 200 10.06 23.94 -19.83
N ARG A 201 10.37 24.90 -20.72
CA ARG A 201 9.74 25.05 -22.02
C ARG A 201 9.96 23.79 -22.86
N GLY A 202 11.21 23.36 -23.03
CA GLY A 202 11.55 22.16 -23.79
C GLY A 202 10.84 20.92 -23.23
N ASN A 203 10.91 20.72 -21.92
CA ASN A 203 10.24 19.59 -21.26
C ASN A 203 8.71 19.61 -21.49
N ARG A 204 8.06 20.77 -21.41
CA ARG A 204 6.62 20.91 -21.70
C ARG A 204 6.31 20.57 -23.15
N GLU A 205 7.11 21.05 -24.09
CA GLU A 205 6.92 20.82 -25.53
C GLU A 205 7.08 19.34 -25.86
N THR A 206 8.13 18.68 -25.35
CA THR A 206 8.33 17.23 -25.44
C THR A 206 7.14 16.44 -24.88
N LEU A 207 6.61 16.84 -23.72
CA LEU A 207 5.48 16.13 -23.10
C LEU A 207 4.25 16.14 -24.01
N ILE A 208 3.94 17.30 -24.60
CA ILE A 208 2.77 17.46 -25.45
C ILE A 208 3.00 16.80 -26.83
N GLU A 209 4.19 16.91 -27.41
CA GLU A 209 4.55 16.22 -28.65
C GLU A 209 4.39 14.70 -28.50
N ASN A 210 5.02 14.11 -27.48
CA ASN A 210 4.96 12.66 -27.25
C ASN A 210 3.53 12.19 -26.95
N THR A 211 2.75 13.02 -26.26
CA THR A 211 1.32 12.76 -26.00
C THR A 211 0.50 12.73 -27.29
N LEU A 212 0.65 13.72 -28.17
CA LEU A 212 -0.08 13.77 -29.43
C LEU A 212 0.34 12.63 -30.36
N GLU A 213 1.63 12.30 -30.42
CA GLU A 213 2.12 11.16 -31.19
C GLU A 213 1.60 9.81 -30.66
N PHE A 214 1.55 9.65 -29.34
CA PHE A 214 1.00 8.45 -28.71
C PHE A 214 -0.49 8.30 -28.99
N LEU A 215 -1.28 9.35 -28.76
CA LEU A 215 -2.73 9.36 -28.98
C LEU A 215 -3.10 9.19 -30.46
N ALA A 216 -2.28 9.69 -31.38
CA ALA A 216 -2.47 9.48 -32.81
C ALA A 216 -2.01 8.10 -33.29
N SER A 217 -1.39 7.31 -32.41
CA SER A 217 -1.06 5.92 -32.69
C SER A 217 -2.19 5.03 -32.19
N ASP A 218 -2.53 3.97 -32.94
CA ASP A 218 -3.47 2.93 -32.48
C ASP A 218 -2.89 2.06 -31.34
N LYS A 219 -1.89 2.56 -30.60
CA LYS A 219 -1.26 1.83 -29.50
C LYS A 219 -2.02 2.08 -28.20
N ARG A 220 -1.91 1.11 -27.29
CA ARG A 220 -2.30 1.20 -25.88
C ARG A 220 -1.13 0.74 -25.03
N HIS A 221 -1.02 1.27 -23.82
CA HIS A 221 -0.04 0.77 -22.88
C HIS A 221 -0.59 -0.51 -22.24
N PRO A 222 0.18 -1.61 -22.14
CA PRO A 222 -0.36 -2.90 -21.68
C PRO A 222 -0.77 -2.93 -20.20
N LEU A 223 -0.42 -1.88 -19.44
CA LEU A 223 -0.73 -1.71 -18.02
C LEU A 223 -1.82 -0.66 -17.77
N THR A 224 -2.35 0.00 -18.81
CA THR A 224 -3.48 0.93 -18.69
C THR A 224 -4.79 0.22 -19.05
N GLY A 225 -5.90 0.77 -18.56
CA GLY A 225 -7.25 0.23 -18.73
C GLY A 225 -7.72 -0.54 -17.50
N ARG A 226 -8.79 -0.05 -16.84
CA ARG A 226 -9.52 -0.79 -15.80
C ARG A 226 -10.63 -1.65 -16.44
N PRO A 227 -11.01 -2.83 -15.88
CA PRO A 227 -10.64 -3.40 -14.58
C PRO A 227 -9.37 -4.26 -14.60
N LYS A 228 -8.61 -4.22 -13.50
CA LYS A 228 -7.36 -4.98 -13.33
C LYS A 228 -7.71 -6.41 -12.90
N ASP A 229 -7.83 -7.28 -13.90
CA ASP A 229 -8.00 -8.72 -13.74
C ASP A 229 -6.68 -9.41 -13.35
N VAL A 230 -6.75 -10.72 -13.12
CA VAL A 230 -5.58 -11.56 -12.75
C VAL A 230 -4.43 -11.42 -13.75
N ASP A 231 -4.74 -11.40 -15.05
CA ASP A 231 -3.73 -11.25 -16.11
C ASP A 231 -3.04 -9.88 -16.06
N THR A 232 -3.79 -8.82 -15.74
CA THR A 232 -3.24 -7.48 -15.57
C THR A 232 -2.36 -7.38 -14.33
N PHE A 233 -2.77 -7.95 -13.20
CA PHE A 233 -1.93 -8.00 -12.00
C PHE A 233 -0.65 -8.79 -12.23
N LYS A 234 -0.70 -9.90 -12.97
CA LYS A 234 0.50 -10.63 -13.37
C LYS A 234 1.48 -9.75 -14.16
N ARG A 235 0.99 -8.96 -15.14
CA ARG A 235 1.84 -8.02 -15.88
C ARG A 235 2.44 -6.93 -14.97
N LEU A 236 1.70 -6.46 -13.97
CA LEU A 236 2.21 -5.50 -12.96
C LEU A 236 3.33 -6.12 -12.13
N ARG A 237 3.19 -7.38 -11.69
CA ARG A 237 4.25 -8.11 -10.99
C ARG A 237 5.48 -8.32 -11.86
N GLU A 238 5.29 -8.75 -13.11
CA GLU A 238 6.39 -8.93 -14.07
C GLU A 238 7.16 -7.64 -14.31
N ARG A 239 6.47 -6.50 -14.43
CA ARG A 239 7.09 -5.17 -14.64
C ARG A 239 8.03 -4.75 -13.51
N LEU A 240 7.76 -5.21 -12.29
CA LEU A 240 8.47 -4.83 -11.07
C LEU A 240 9.27 -6.01 -10.49
N GLY A 241 9.35 -7.14 -11.19
CA GLY A 241 9.93 -8.40 -10.69
C GLY A 241 11.47 -8.43 -10.73
N ASP A 242 12.08 -7.44 -11.38
CA ASP A 242 13.54 -7.27 -11.45
C ASP A 242 14.09 -6.46 -10.27
N ASP A 243 13.23 -5.85 -9.43
CA ASP A 243 13.65 -5.18 -8.19
C ASP A 243 14.14 -6.23 -7.17
N PRO A 244 15.44 -6.26 -6.82
CA PRO A 244 16.01 -7.27 -5.94
C PRO A 244 15.67 -7.06 -4.46
N CYS A 245 15.03 -5.93 -4.13
CA CYS A 245 14.49 -5.66 -2.80
C CYS A 245 13.01 -6.04 -2.71
N ARG A 246 12.33 -6.36 -3.82
CA ARG A 246 10.94 -6.80 -3.76
C ARG A 246 10.84 -8.23 -3.18
N PRO A 247 10.09 -8.42 -2.08
CA PRO A 247 9.89 -9.74 -1.49
C PRO A 247 9.31 -10.74 -2.49
N SER A 248 9.85 -11.94 -2.46
CA SER A 248 9.57 -13.03 -3.38
C SER A 248 8.66 -14.11 -2.80
N TYR A 249 8.58 -14.20 -1.47
CA TYR A 249 7.72 -15.11 -0.73
C TYR A 249 6.92 -14.47 0.42
N HIS A 250 6.95 -13.14 0.55
CA HIS A 250 5.92 -12.38 1.28
C HIS A 250 4.86 -11.84 0.32
N VAL A 251 3.62 -11.73 0.81
CA VAL A 251 2.56 -11.10 0.02
C VAL A 251 2.83 -9.61 -0.10
N THR A 252 2.97 -9.12 -1.33
CA THR A 252 3.12 -7.71 -1.69
C THR A 252 1.98 -7.31 -2.62
N PRO A 253 1.62 -6.02 -2.73
CA PRO A 253 0.64 -5.62 -3.74
C PRO A 253 1.22 -5.89 -5.12
N PRO A 254 0.40 -6.14 -6.16
CA PRO A 254 0.90 -6.37 -7.52
C PRO A 254 1.74 -5.17 -8.03
N ALA A 255 1.33 -3.95 -7.68
CA ALA A 255 2.06 -2.69 -7.75
C ALA A 255 1.41 -1.71 -6.75
N ASN A 256 2.01 -0.55 -6.52
CA ASN A 256 1.48 0.52 -5.64
C ASN A 256 1.53 0.18 -4.14
N TRP A 257 0.58 0.68 -3.36
CA TRP A 257 0.62 0.67 -1.89
C TRP A 257 -0.25 -0.43 -1.29
N LEU A 258 0.27 -1.11 -0.27
CA LEU A 258 -0.46 -2.01 0.62
C LEU A 258 -0.17 -1.68 2.08
N ASN A 259 -1.18 -1.76 2.93
CA ASN A 259 -1.02 -1.78 4.38
C ASN A 259 -1.81 -2.92 5.04
N ASP A 260 -2.70 -2.60 5.97
CA ASP A 260 -3.31 -3.53 6.92
C ASP A 260 -3.91 -4.77 6.23
N PRO A 261 -3.68 -6.00 6.74
CA PRO A 261 -4.48 -7.15 6.37
C PRO A 261 -5.93 -6.95 6.81
N ASN A 262 -6.86 -7.30 5.93
CA ASN A 262 -8.29 -7.12 6.13
C ASN A 262 -9.05 -8.38 5.73
N GLY A 263 -10.28 -8.49 6.23
CA GLY A 263 -11.22 -9.53 5.84
C GLY A 263 -10.68 -10.97 5.87
N LEU A 264 -9.71 -11.29 6.73
CA LEU A 264 -9.07 -12.61 6.71
C LEU A 264 -10.10 -13.70 7.00
N ILE A 265 -10.32 -14.59 6.02
CA ILE A 265 -11.26 -15.72 6.17
C ILE A 265 -10.76 -16.95 5.43
N HIS A 266 -10.91 -18.13 6.05
CA HIS A 266 -10.80 -19.40 5.35
C HIS A 266 -12.19 -19.79 4.85
N TRP A 267 -12.41 -19.70 3.53
CA TRP A 267 -13.73 -19.89 2.92
C TRP A 267 -13.63 -20.85 1.74
N ASN A 268 -14.57 -21.81 1.66
CA ASN A 268 -14.62 -22.80 0.58
C ASN A 268 -13.28 -23.53 0.31
N GLY A 269 -12.49 -23.77 1.37
CA GLY A 269 -11.18 -24.44 1.30
C GLY A 269 -10.04 -23.56 0.78
N ARG A 270 -10.20 -22.23 0.82
CA ARG A 270 -9.22 -21.24 0.40
C ARG A 270 -8.94 -20.24 1.49
N TYR A 271 -7.69 -19.81 1.58
CA TYR A 271 -7.27 -18.69 2.41
C TYR A 271 -7.50 -17.40 1.63
N HIS A 272 -8.36 -16.51 2.14
CA HIS A 272 -8.57 -15.19 1.57
C HIS A 272 -7.84 -14.15 2.43
N LEU A 273 -6.94 -13.41 1.78
CA LEU A 273 -6.20 -12.29 2.35
C LEU A 273 -6.61 -11.03 1.60
N PHE A 274 -7.46 -10.22 2.22
CA PHE A 274 -7.70 -8.85 1.75
C PHE A 274 -6.72 -7.91 2.43
N TYR A 275 -6.57 -6.73 1.88
CA TYR A 275 -5.67 -5.72 2.42
C TYR A 275 -6.01 -4.34 1.94
N GLN A 276 -5.73 -3.32 2.75
CA GLN A 276 -5.81 -1.95 2.30
C GLN A 276 -4.87 -1.72 1.10
N TYR A 277 -5.38 -1.10 0.05
CA TYR A 277 -4.72 -0.93 -1.24
C TYR A 277 -4.96 0.47 -1.81
N ASN A 278 -3.94 1.14 -2.34
CA ASN A 278 -4.13 2.34 -3.16
C ASN A 278 -3.77 2.05 -4.63
N PRO A 279 -4.75 2.00 -5.56
CA PRO A 279 -4.49 1.75 -6.97
C PRO A 279 -3.80 2.92 -7.69
N ALA A 280 -3.73 4.09 -7.07
CA ALA A 280 -3.24 5.31 -7.69
C ALA A 280 -1.72 5.51 -7.60
N GLY A 281 -1.02 4.78 -6.73
CA GLY A 281 0.43 4.87 -6.60
C GLY A 281 0.95 4.31 -5.26
N PRO A 282 2.27 4.19 -5.08
CA PRO A 282 2.89 3.62 -3.88
C PRO A 282 2.89 4.61 -2.70
N PHE A 283 1.73 5.12 -2.33
CA PHE A 283 1.53 6.00 -1.17
C PHE A 283 0.13 5.82 -0.57
N HIS A 284 -0.04 6.11 0.71
CA HIS A 284 -1.36 6.09 1.36
C HIS A 284 -2.21 7.30 0.94
N ASN A 285 -3.43 7.06 0.46
CA ASN A 285 -4.42 8.10 0.19
C ASN A 285 -5.86 7.55 0.13
N THR A 286 -6.29 7.10 -1.06
CA THR A 286 -7.67 6.64 -1.32
C THR A 286 -7.74 5.12 -1.22
N ILE A 287 -8.12 4.62 -0.05
CA ILE A 287 -8.02 3.19 0.27
C ILE A 287 -9.13 2.37 -0.38
N HIS A 288 -8.72 1.28 -1.00
CA HIS A 288 -9.52 0.17 -1.53
C HIS A 288 -9.13 -1.10 -0.78
N TRP A 289 -9.84 -2.22 -1.00
CA TRP A 289 -9.36 -3.53 -0.55
C TRP A 289 -8.81 -4.34 -1.73
N GLY A 290 -7.51 -4.57 -1.74
CA GLY A 290 -6.90 -5.60 -2.58
C GLY A 290 -7.24 -7.00 -2.06
N HIS A 291 -7.01 -8.02 -2.88
CA HIS A 291 -7.39 -9.40 -2.58
C HIS A 291 -6.38 -10.38 -3.17
N ALA A 292 -5.89 -11.29 -2.34
CA ALA A 292 -5.13 -12.46 -2.75
C ALA A 292 -5.73 -13.72 -2.14
N VAL A 293 -5.64 -14.83 -2.86
CA VAL A 293 -6.09 -16.15 -2.37
C VAL A 293 -4.99 -17.18 -2.44
N SER A 294 -5.04 -18.17 -1.56
CA SER A 294 -4.16 -19.34 -1.59
C SER A 294 -4.95 -20.61 -1.26
N ASP A 295 -4.58 -21.71 -1.90
CA ASP A 295 -5.10 -23.06 -1.57
C ASP A 295 -4.22 -23.76 -0.51
N ASP A 296 -3.00 -23.25 -0.26
CA ASP A 296 -1.95 -23.95 0.52
C ASP A 296 -1.15 -23.05 1.48
N LEU A 297 -1.53 -21.78 1.66
CA LEU A 297 -0.82 -20.71 2.40
C LEU A 297 0.53 -20.29 1.80
N VAL A 298 0.99 -20.97 0.76
CA VAL A 298 2.33 -20.82 0.19
C VAL A 298 2.24 -20.08 -1.13
N HIS A 299 1.45 -20.57 -2.08
CA HIS A 299 1.30 -19.97 -3.40
C HIS A 299 0.07 -19.08 -3.42
N TRP A 300 0.24 -17.83 -3.86
CA TRP A 300 -0.80 -16.81 -3.83
C TRP A 300 -1.18 -16.37 -5.24
N GLU A 301 -2.48 -16.12 -5.44
CA GLU A 301 -3.03 -15.58 -6.68
C GLU A 301 -3.71 -14.24 -6.39
N ASP A 302 -3.33 -13.18 -7.11
CA ASP A 302 -4.06 -11.91 -7.05
C ASP A 302 -5.47 -12.07 -7.58
N ARG A 303 -6.42 -11.43 -6.90
CA ARG A 303 -7.82 -11.36 -7.32
C ARG A 303 -8.20 -9.89 -7.57
N PRO A 304 -9.27 -9.64 -8.34
CA PRO A 304 -9.81 -8.30 -8.52
C PRO A 304 -9.95 -7.55 -7.19
N VAL A 305 -9.75 -6.23 -7.23
CA VAL A 305 -10.00 -5.33 -6.07
C VAL A 305 -11.39 -5.61 -5.52
N ALA A 306 -11.48 -5.96 -4.25
CA ALA A 306 -12.68 -6.44 -3.59
C ALA A 306 -13.63 -5.29 -3.21
N LEU A 307 -13.10 -4.25 -2.57
CA LEU A 307 -13.86 -3.05 -2.22
C LEU A 307 -13.23 -1.80 -2.82
N THR A 308 -14.07 -0.99 -3.45
CA THR A 308 -13.73 0.31 -4.04
C THR A 308 -14.62 1.37 -3.40
N PRO A 309 -14.09 2.55 -3.03
CA PRO A 309 -14.90 3.67 -2.54
C PRO A 309 -16.13 3.95 -3.42
N SER A 310 -17.28 4.19 -2.79
CA SER A 310 -18.49 4.58 -3.51
C SER A 310 -18.51 6.11 -3.65
N PRO A 311 -18.58 6.67 -4.88
CA PRO A 311 -18.49 8.12 -5.12
C PRO A 311 -19.39 8.99 -4.23
N ASP A 312 -20.62 8.53 -3.97
CA ASP A 312 -21.61 9.23 -3.14
C ASP A 312 -21.85 8.55 -1.78
N GLY A 313 -21.11 7.49 -1.47
CA GLY A 313 -21.30 6.65 -0.29
C GLY A 313 -20.62 7.19 0.97
N PRO A 314 -20.84 6.57 2.13
CA PRO A 314 -20.16 6.90 3.40
C PRO A 314 -18.67 6.53 3.43
N ASP A 315 -18.18 5.86 2.40
CA ASP A 315 -16.80 5.42 2.23
C ASP A 315 -16.10 6.09 1.03
N ARG A 316 -16.64 7.21 0.54
CA ARG A 316 -16.14 7.97 -0.62
C ARG A 316 -14.64 8.26 -0.54
N ASP A 317 -14.17 8.62 0.64
CA ASP A 317 -12.77 9.03 0.83
C ASP A 317 -11.86 7.78 1.00
N GLY A 318 -12.44 6.59 1.16
CA GLY A 318 -11.74 5.31 1.34
C GLY A 318 -12.59 4.21 2.01
N CYS A 319 -12.23 2.96 1.76
CA CYS A 319 -12.69 1.78 2.49
C CYS A 319 -11.56 1.33 3.43
N TRP A 320 -11.53 1.83 4.68
CA TRP A 320 -10.51 1.52 5.68
C TRP A 320 -10.67 0.09 6.23
N SER A 321 -9.82 -0.25 7.21
CA SER A 321 -9.68 -1.60 7.75
C SER A 321 -10.98 -2.17 8.32
N GLY A 322 -11.04 -3.50 8.32
CA GLY A 322 -12.22 -4.26 8.66
C GLY A 322 -11.97 -5.76 8.67
N CYS A 323 -13.00 -6.52 9.02
CA CYS A 323 -12.96 -7.97 9.17
C CYS A 323 -14.04 -8.64 8.32
N ALA A 324 -13.94 -9.96 8.15
CA ALA A 324 -14.92 -10.80 7.46
C ALA A 324 -15.47 -11.82 8.45
N VAL A 325 -16.77 -12.10 8.35
CA VAL A 325 -17.47 -13.09 9.17
C VAL A 325 -18.40 -13.95 8.31
N ASP A 326 -18.72 -15.14 8.80
CA ASP A 326 -19.75 -16.02 8.22
C ASP A 326 -21.13 -15.67 8.81
N ASP A 327 -21.94 -14.93 8.06
CA ASP A 327 -23.33 -14.58 8.41
C ASP A 327 -24.29 -15.67 7.88
N ASP A 328 -24.38 -16.78 8.63
CA ASP A 328 -25.25 -17.93 8.32
C ASP A 328 -25.06 -18.52 6.91
N GLY A 329 -23.81 -18.64 6.47
CA GLY A 329 -23.40 -19.16 5.17
C GLY A 329 -23.12 -18.08 4.12
N ILE A 330 -23.17 -16.79 4.50
CA ILE A 330 -22.92 -15.65 3.62
C ILE A 330 -21.73 -14.86 4.17
N PRO A 331 -20.56 -14.89 3.50
CA PRO A 331 -19.44 -14.06 3.87
C PRO A 331 -19.83 -12.59 3.84
N THR A 332 -19.59 -11.91 4.95
CA THR A 332 -19.99 -10.53 5.19
C THR A 332 -18.81 -9.78 5.77
N VAL A 333 -18.51 -8.61 5.22
CA VAL A 333 -17.42 -7.75 5.69
C VAL A 333 -17.97 -6.55 6.43
N LEU A 334 -17.33 -6.21 7.54
CA LEU A 334 -17.54 -4.96 8.27
C LEU A 334 -16.25 -4.16 8.19
N TYR A 335 -16.34 -2.92 7.72
CA TYR A 335 -15.20 -2.06 7.42
C TYR A 335 -15.49 -0.61 7.78
N THR A 336 -14.44 0.18 8.01
CA THR A 336 -14.61 1.61 8.29
C THR A 336 -14.76 2.37 6.97
N GLY A 337 -15.92 3.00 6.76
CA GLY A 337 -16.13 3.96 5.68
C GLY A 337 -15.70 5.35 6.13
N GLY A 338 -14.88 6.02 5.32
CA GLY A 338 -14.51 7.41 5.57
C GLY A 338 -15.17 8.39 4.61
N ARG A 339 -15.71 9.47 5.19
CA ARG A 339 -16.34 10.57 4.47
C ARG A 339 -16.31 11.84 5.28
N ASP A 340 -15.82 12.93 4.70
CA ASP A 340 -15.90 14.28 5.29
C ASP A 340 -15.36 14.31 6.73
N LYS A 341 -14.18 13.71 6.96
CA LYS A 341 -13.54 13.55 8.28
C LYS A 341 -14.28 12.63 9.26
N ARG A 342 -15.29 11.89 8.83
CA ARG A 342 -15.93 10.85 9.65
C ARG A 342 -15.35 9.50 9.30
N GLN A 343 -15.27 8.65 10.30
CA GLN A 343 -14.92 7.23 10.20
C GLN A 343 -16.10 6.48 10.81
N LEU A 344 -16.90 5.80 10.00
CA LEU A 344 -18.10 5.12 10.46
C LEU A 344 -18.21 3.69 9.91
N PRO A 345 -18.73 2.73 10.68
CA PRO A 345 -18.80 1.34 10.27
C PRO A 345 -19.76 1.15 9.09
N CYS A 346 -19.31 0.41 8.10
CA CYS A 346 -20.06 0.00 6.92
C CYS A 346 -20.06 -1.53 6.82
N ILE A 347 -21.04 -2.09 6.11
CA ILE A 347 -21.18 -3.52 5.87
C ILE A 347 -21.40 -3.83 4.38
N ALA A 348 -20.85 -4.94 3.92
CA ALA A 348 -21.11 -5.49 2.59
C ALA A 348 -21.19 -7.02 2.62
N THR A 349 -22.01 -7.60 1.76
CA THR A 349 -22.17 -9.06 1.64
C THR A 349 -21.57 -9.56 0.35
N ALA A 350 -20.93 -10.73 0.36
CA ALA A 350 -20.38 -11.33 -0.84
C ALA A 350 -21.47 -11.58 -1.89
N ALA A 351 -21.20 -11.15 -3.12
CA ALA A 351 -22.08 -11.33 -4.28
C ALA A 351 -21.70 -12.56 -5.13
N ASP A 352 -20.57 -13.21 -4.81
CA ASP A 352 -20.09 -14.43 -5.45
C ASP A 352 -19.33 -15.33 -4.45
N ASP A 353 -19.13 -16.61 -4.80
CA ASP A 353 -18.47 -17.61 -3.95
C ASP A 353 -16.93 -17.46 -3.88
N ASP A 354 -16.36 -16.67 -4.80
CA ASP A 354 -14.93 -16.41 -4.93
C ASP A 354 -14.49 -15.16 -4.14
N LEU A 355 -15.45 -14.45 -3.54
CA LEU A 355 -15.31 -13.20 -2.78
C LEU A 355 -14.70 -12.04 -3.59
N THR A 356 -14.98 -12.00 -4.89
CA THR A 356 -14.47 -10.95 -5.79
C THR A 356 -15.44 -9.79 -6.04
N ALA A 357 -16.69 -9.92 -5.60
CA ALA A 357 -17.71 -8.90 -5.69
C ALA A 357 -18.50 -8.80 -4.39
N TRP A 358 -18.86 -7.57 -4.02
CA TRP A 358 -19.49 -7.26 -2.75
C TRP A 358 -20.65 -6.29 -2.96
N ASP A 359 -21.81 -6.63 -2.42
CA ASP A 359 -22.97 -5.76 -2.37
C ASP A 359 -22.93 -4.96 -1.06
N LYS A 360 -22.56 -3.68 -1.16
CA LYS A 360 -22.60 -2.75 -0.02
C LYS A 360 -24.04 -2.48 0.39
N ASP A 361 -24.30 -2.49 1.69
CA ASP A 361 -25.62 -2.22 2.23
C ASP A 361 -26.04 -0.76 1.92
N PRO A 362 -27.23 -0.52 1.35
CA PRO A 362 -27.72 0.82 1.05
C PRO A 362 -28.00 1.67 2.30
N ASP A 363 -28.16 1.05 3.47
CA ASP A 363 -28.38 1.72 4.76
C ASP A 363 -27.05 2.05 5.46
N ASN A 364 -25.90 1.83 4.82
CA ASN A 364 -24.62 2.27 5.37
C ASN A 364 -24.55 3.80 5.61
N PRO A 365 -23.89 4.25 6.69
CA PRO A 365 -23.18 3.45 7.70
C PRO A 365 -24.14 2.83 8.73
N ILE A 366 -23.80 1.63 9.22
CA ILE A 366 -24.64 0.88 10.18
C ILE A 366 -24.57 1.41 11.62
N ILE A 367 -23.62 2.29 11.91
CA ILE A 367 -23.58 3.12 13.12
C ILE A 367 -23.38 4.57 12.68
N GLU A 368 -24.39 5.41 12.88
CA GLU A 368 -24.41 6.79 12.39
C GLU A 368 -23.83 7.82 13.39
N GLU A 369 -23.75 7.46 14.66
CA GLU A 369 -23.36 8.36 15.76
C GLU A 369 -22.22 7.76 16.58
N LEU A 370 -21.27 8.62 16.98
CA LEU A 370 -20.21 8.26 17.93
C LEU A 370 -20.79 8.14 19.36
N PRO A 371 -20.17 7.31 20.23
CA PRO A 371 -20.51 7.28 21.64
C PRO A 371 -20.49 8.66 22.29
N ALA A 372 -21.52 8.95 23.10
CA ALA A 372 -21.61 10.19 23.87
C ALA A 372 -20.76 10.14 25.16
N GLU A 373 -20.67 8.96 25.80
CA GLU A 373 -19.87 8.74 27.00
C GLU A 373 -19.18 7.36 26.93
N PRO A 374 -17.84 7.30 26.99
CA PRO A 374 -16.90 8.43 26.95
C PRO A 374 -16.92 9.15 25.60
N GLU A 375 -16.56 10.44 25.60
CA GLU A 375 -16.44 11.22 24.36
C GLU A 375 -15.25 10.73 23.54
N VAL A 376 -15.50 10.40 22.27
CA VAL A 376 -14.45 10.00 21.32
C VAL A 376 -13.59 11.20 20.96
N LEU A 377 -12.27 10.98 20.93
CA LEU A 377 -11.25 11.98 20.61
C LEU A 377 -11.46 12.56 19.22
N ARG A 378 -11.43 13.90 19.10
CA ARG A 378 -11.44 14.62 17.83
C ARG A 378 -10.04 15.15 17.52
N THR A 379 -9.61 15.06 16.26
CA THR A 379 -8.31 15.55 15.80
C THR A 379 -8.47 16.61 14.70
N GLU A 380 -7.35 17.12 14.19
CA GLU A 380 -7.38 18.03 13.03
C GLU A 380 -7.98 17.33 11.79
N ASP A 381 -7.66 16.04 11.64
CA ASP A 381 -8.04 15.24 10.49
C ASP A 381 -9.39 14.55 10.66
N TRP A 382 -9.80 14.21 11.89
CA TRP A 382 -10.98 13.39 12.14
C TRP A 382 -11.98 14.01 13.13
N GLU A 383 -13.28 13.92 12.80
CA GLU A 383 -14.39 14.23 13.70
C GLU A 383 -14.50 13.24 14.87
N GLY A 384 -13.88 12.08 14.76
CA GLY A 384 -13.75 11.09 15.82
C GLY A 384 -12.76 10.01 15.39
N GLU A 385 -11.79 9.71 16.23
CA GLU A 385 -10.90 8.56 16.07
C GLU A 385 -11.71 7.29 16.41
N PHE A 386 -12.32 6.66 15.40
CA PHE A 386 -13.29 5.57 15.56
C PHE A 386 -13.28 4.64 14.34
N ARG A 387 -12.51 3.56 14.39
CA ARG A 387 -12.26 2.70 13.23
C ARG A 387 -11.78 1.31 13.60
N ASP A 388 -11.71 0.45 12.59
CA ASP A 388 -11.17 -0.90 12.60
C ASP A 388 -11.98 -1.87 13.46
N HIS A 389 -12.45 -2.95 12.84
CA HIS A 389 -13.47 -3.82 13.40
C HIS A 389 -12.92 -5.21 13.71
N CYS A 390 -13.27 -5.74 14.88
CA CYS A 390 -13.19 -7.17 15.17
C CYS A 390 -14.57 -7.66 15.56
N VAL A 391 -15.13 -8.59 14.79
CA VAL A 391 -16.50 -9.09 14.96
C VAL A 391 -16.47 -10.58 15.25
N TRP A 392 -17.25 -11.00 16.24
CA TRP A 392 -17.44 -12.42 16.55
C TRP A 392 -18.87 -12.68 17.00
N ARG A 393 -19.24 -13.97 17.06
CA ARG A 393 -20.56 -14.43 17.46
C ARG A 393 -20.46 -15.36 18.65
N GLU A 394 -21.21 -15.08 19.70
CA GLU A 394 -21.42 -16.00 20.81
C GLU A 394 -22.91 -16.31 20.94
N ASN A 395 -23.25 -17.59 20.79
CA ASN A 395 -24.65 -18.05 20.73
C ASN A 395 -25.42 -17.36 19.58
N GLU A 396 -26.47 -16.60 19.90
CA GLU A 396 -27.29 -15.85 18.94
C GLU A 396 -26.93 -14.36 18.90
N THR A 397 -25.90 -13.92 19.64
CA THR A 397 -25.50 -12.51 19.75
C THR A 397 -24.18 -12.27 19.00
N TRP A 398 -24.15 -11.21 18.23
CA TRP A 398 -22.96 -10.67 17.58
C TRP A 398 -22.33 -9.60 18.46
N TYR A 399 -21.01 -9.58 18.50
CA TYR A 399 -20.23 -8.57 19.19
C TYR A 399 -19.24 -7.95 18.22
N GLN A 400 -18.93 -6.67 18.42
CA GLN A 400 -17.90 -5.97 17.68
C GLN A 400 -17.05 -5.09 18.60
N LEU A 401 -15.74 -5.16 18.42
CA LEU A 401 -14.81 -4.14 18.90
C LEU A 401 -14.55 -3.09 17.82
N ILE A 402 -14.48 -1.83 18.23
CA ILE A 402 -14.02 -0.71 17.41
C ILE A 402 -12.89 0.02 18.13
N GLY A 403 -11.79 0.25 17.42
CA GLY A 403 -10.66 1.03 17.90
C GLY A 403 -10.99 2.51 18.02
N ALA A 404 -10.55 3.14 19.10
CA ALA A 404 -10.82 4.55 19.34
C ALA A 404 -9.74 5.26 20.17
N GLY A 405 -9.79 6.59 20.16
CA GLY A 405 -9.20 7.44 21.19
C GLY A 405 -10.29 8.06 22.06
N ILE A 406 -10.03 8.23 23.36
CA ILE A 406 -10.95 8.90 24.30
C ILE A 406 -10.44 10.31 24.63
N GLU A 407 -11.33 11.30 24.57
CA GLU A 407 -11.02 12.69 24.94
C GLU A 407 -10.57 12.77 26.42
N GLY A 408 -9.44 13.46 26.67
CA GLY A 408 -8.79 13.46 27.99
C GLY A 408 -8.25 12.11 28.51
N GLY A 409 -8.45 10.99 27.78
CA GLY A 409 -7.95 9.64 28.08
C GLY A 409 -6.89 9.16 27.08
N GLY A 410 -6.74 7.85 26.89
CA GLY A 410 -5.89 7.26 25.84
C GLY A 410 -6.70 6.42 24.84
N GLY A 411 -6.02 5.50 24.16
CA GLY A 411 -6.66 4.55 23.25
C GLY A 411 -7.65 3.62 23.95
N ALA A 412 -8.64 3.12 23.20
CA ALA A 412 -9.69 2.25 23.73
C ALA A 412 -10.18 1.24 22.69
N ALA A 413 -10.67 0.08 23.19
CA ALA A 413 -11.42 -0.90 22.40
C ALA A 413 -12.88 -0.87 22.84
N LEU A 414 -13.76 -0.35 21.98
CA LEU A 414 -15.18 -0.08 22.26
C LEU A 414 -16.05 -1.27 21.86
N LEU A 415 -16.87 -1.77 22.78
CA LEU A 415 -17.76 -2.90 22.56
C LEU A 415 -19.15 -2.47 22.09
N TYR A 416 -19.66 -3.20 21.10
CA TYR A 416 -21.03 -3.15 20.65
C TYR A 416 -21.61 -4.57 20.58
N GLU A 417 -22.93 -4.69 20.80
CA GLU A 417 -23.67 -5.93 20.60
C GLU A 417 -24.76 -5.77 19.54
N SER A 418 -25.09 -6.86 18.84
CA SER A 418 -26.14 -6.91 17.84
C SER A 418 -26.81 -8.28 17.79
N THR A 419 -28.06 -8.33 17.33
CA THR A 419 -28.76 -9.59 17.05
C THR A 419 -28.83 -9.91 15.55
N ASP A 420 -28.40 -8.99 14.69
CA ASP A 420 -28.56 -9.09 13.24
C ASP A 420 -27.38 -8.55 12.41
N LEU A 421 -26.26 -8.15 13.04
CA LEU A 421 -25.08 -7.49 12.45
C LEU A 421 -25.31 -6.08 11.88
N ARG A 422 -26.54 -5.55 11.91
CA ARG A 422 -26.88 -4.24 11.33
C ARG A 422 -27.18 -3.23 12.43
N ASN A 423 -27.97 -3.63 13.43
CA ASN A 423 -28.37 -2.77 14.53
C ASN A 423 -27.47 -3.02 15.74
N TRP A 424 -26.64 -2.04 16.10
CA TRP A 424 -25.64 -2.16 17.16
C TRP A 424 -25.97 -1.32 18.40
N GLU A 425 -25.88 -1.93 19.58
CA GLU A 425 -26.02 -1.28 20.88
C GLU A 425 -24.65 -1.15 21.56
N TYR A 426 -24.26 0.08 21.92
CA TYR A 426 -22.99 0.37 22.57
C TYR A 426 -22.98 -0.08 24.04
N GLN A 427 -21.95 -0.83 24.43
CA GLN A 427 -21.83 -1.41 25.78
C GLN A 427 -20.76 -0.76 26.67
N GLY A 428 -19.85 0.04 26.10
CA GLY A 428 -18.70 0.59 26.82
C GLY A 428 -17.36 0.07 26.28
N PRO A 429 -16.21 0.59 26.76
CA PRO A 429 -14.91 0.03 26.44
C PRO A 429 -14.64 -1.25 27.22
N ILE A 430 -14.12 -2.30 26.57
CA ILE A 430 -13.64 -3.51 27.27
C ILE A 430 -12.29 -3.27 27.95
N LEU A 431 -11.50 -2.36 27.38
CA LEU A 431 -10.19 -1.95 27.86
C LEU A 431 -9.87 -0.54 27.35
N THR A 432 -9.21 0.24 28.21
CA THR A 432 -8.70 1.57 27.88
C THR A 432 -7.25 1.70 28.29
N GLY A 433 -6.46 2.44 27.51
CA GLY A 433 -5.08 2.79 27.80
C GLY A 433 -4.93 4.16 28.44
N ASP A 434 -3.85 4.33 29.19
CA ASP A 434 -3.36 5.66 29.58
C ASP A 434 -2.56 6.27 28.43
N ARG A 435 -2.84 7.53 28.09
CA ARG A 435 -2.27 8.20 26.91
C ARG A 435 -0.75 8.16 26.85
N ASP A 436 -0.09 8.38 27.99
CA ASP A 436 1.36 8.51 28.07
C ASP A 436 2.07 7.14 27.94
N THR A 437 1.35 6.03 28.13
CA THR A 437 1.95 4.69 28.20
C THR A 437 1.37 3.67 27.21
N ALA A 438 0.20 3.96 26.63
CA ALA A 438 -0.51 3.07 25.75
C ALA A 438 -0.88 3.70 24.40
N GLY A 439 -0.54 4.98 24.19
CA GLY A 439 -0.88 5.71 22.97
C GLY A 439 -2.20 6.47 23.07
N THR A 440 -2.39 7.40 22.14
CA THR A 440 -3.55 8.31 22.12
C THR A 440 -4.79 7.67 21.50
N VAL A 441 -4.58 6.77 20.54
CA VAL A 441 -5.62 6.05 19.79
C VAL A 441 -5.16 4.60 19.66
N TRP A 442 -6.10 3.67 19.72
CA TRP A 442 -5.87 2.27 19.39
C TRP A 442 -6.53 1.94 18.05
N GLU A 443 -5.76 1.33 17.16
CA GLU A 443 -6.15 0.83 15.85
C GLU A 443 -6.18 -0.71 15.88
N CYS A 444 -6.94 -1.29 14.97
CA CYS A 444 -7.04 -2.72 14.73
C CYS A 444 -7.17 -3.59 16.00
N PRO A 445 -8.11 -3.29 16.94
CA PRO A 445 -8.30 -4.17 18.08
C PRO A 445 -8.85 -5.52 17.64
N GLU A 446 -8.30 -6.61 18.13
CA GLU A 446 -8.82 -7.96 17.87
C GLU A 446 -8.73 -8.84 19.12
N LEU A 447 -9.84 -9.52 19.41
CA LEU A 447 -9.98 -10.45 20.53
C LEU A 447 -9.95 -11.89 19.99
N LEU A 448 -8.94 -12.65 20.42
CA LEU A 448 -8.74 -14.05 20.06
C LEU A 448 -9.01 -14.94 21.27
N ASP A 449 -9.85 -15.96 21.09
CA ASP A 449 -10.23 -16.88 22.15
C ASP A 449 -9.40 -18.18 22.12
N PHE A 450 -8.64 -18.45 23.18
CA PHE A 450 -7.91 -19.71 23.39
C PHE A 450 -8.60 -20.60 24.44
N GLY A 451 -9.89 -20.38 24.72
CA GLY A 451 -10.71 -21.11 25.69
C GLY A 451 -10.68 -20.46 27.06
N ASP A 452 -9.86 -20.99 27.98
CA ASP A 452 -9.79 -20.45 29.36
C ASP A 452 -9.05 -19.10 29.45
N ARG A 453 -8.48 -18.61 28.34
CA ARG A 453 -7.83 -17.30 28.22
C ARG A 453 -8.07 -16.70 26.85
N GLN A 454 -8.08 -15.38 26.81
CA GLN A 454 -8.17 -14.60 25.59
C GLN A 454 -6.89 -13.79 25.38
N LEU A 455 -6.62 -13.45 24.12
CA LEU A 455 -5.62 -12.47 23.72
C LEU A 455 -6.34 -11.29 23.06
N LEU A 456 -6.18 -10.10 23.61
CA LEU A 456 -6.55 -8.84 22.94
C LEU A 456 -5.29 -8.20 22.41
N HIS A 457 -5.19 -7.92 21.11
CA HIS A 457 -4.12 -7.06 20.59
C HIS A 457 -4.68 -5.76 20.04
N ILE A 458 -3.83 -4.73 20.03
CA ILE A 458 -4.09 -3.39 19.51
C ILE A 458 -2.83 -2.86 18.86
N SER A 459 -3.00 -1.90 17.95
CA SER A 459 -1.92 -1.13 17.33
C SER A 459 -1.99 0.32 17.82
N ASN A 460 -0.89 0.90 18.31
CA ASN A 460 -0.92 2.20 19.02
C ASN A 460 -0.06 3.30 18.38
N TYR A 461 0.12 3.25 17.06
CA TYR A 461 1.03 4.07 16.24
C TYR A 461 2.53 3.85 16.44
N GLU A 462 2.96 3.13 17.47
CA GLU A 462 4.36 2.78 17.72
C GLU A 462 4.58 1.27 17.66
N ASP A 463 3.70 0.52 18.31
CA ASP A 463 3.82 -0.92 18.54
C ASP A 463 2.49 -1.64 18.29
N VAL A 464 2.60 -2.94 18.06
CA VAL A 464 1.49 -3.88 18.29
C VAL A 464 1.62 -4.46 19.69
N VAL A 465 0.72 -4.07 20.57
CA VAL A 465 0.68 -4.51 21.97
C VAL A 465 -0.39 -5.59 22.09
N TYR A 466 -0.07 -6.69 22.77
CA TYR A 466 -1.05 -7.68 23.16
C TYR A 466 -1.22 -7.78 24.68
N PHE A 467 -2.41 -8.19 25.07
CA PHE A 467 -2.83 -8.47 26.43
C PHE A 467 -3.33 -9.90 26.49
N LEU A 468 -2.76 -10.73 27.36
CA LEU A 468 -3.35 -12.00 27.74
C LEU A 468 -4.18 -11.79 29.00
N GLY A 469 -5.35 -12.41 29.06
CA GLY A 469 -6.29 -12.20 30.15
C GLY A 469 -7.55 -13.03 30.03
N THR A 470 -8.58 -12.58 30.73
CA THR A 470 -9.93 -13.13 30.63
C THR A 470 -10.91 -12.04 30.24
N TYR A 471 -11.71 -12.32 29.23
CA TYR A 471 -12.85 -11.50 28.84
C TYR A 471 -14.13 -12.06 29.48
N ASP A 472 -14.83 -11.26 30.29
CA ASP A 472 -16.11 -11.63 30.90
C ASP A 472 -16.99 -10.38 31.11
N ASP A 473 -18.29 -10.51 30.86
CA ASP A 473 -19.32 -9.46 31.07
C ASP A 473 -18.95 -8.06 30.54
N GLY A 474 -18.30 -7.99 29.36
CA GLY A 474 -17.94 -6.73 28.72
C GLY A 474 -16.67 -6.05 29.25
N GLU A 475 -15.89 -6.71 30.10
CA GLU A 475 -14.60 -6.23 30.62
C GLU A 475 -13.46 -7.22 30.30
N PHE A 476 -12.25 -6.70 30.04
CA PHE A 476 -11.05 -7.52 29.84
C PHE A 476 -10.09 -7.39 31.02
N GLU A 477 -9.95 -8.45 31.82
CA GLU A 477 -8.99 -8.50 32.94
C GLU A 477 -7.61 -8.92 32.43
N VAL A 478 -6.64 -8.00 32.48
CA VAL A 478 -5.28 -8.20 31.97
C VAL A 478 -4.40 -8.96 32.97
N ASP A 479 -3.90 -10.13 32.56
CA ASP A 479 -2.88 -10.90 33.28
C ASP A 479 -1.45 -10.52 32.86
N ARG A 480 -1.25 -10.33 31.55
CA ARG A 480 0.06 -10.03 30.96
C ARG A 480 -0.11 -9.04 29.80
N ARG A 481 0.86 -8.14 29.66
CA ARG A 481 1.03 -7.22 28.53
C ARG A 481 2.41 -7.42 27.94
N ASP A 482 2.51 -7.49 26.61
CA ASP A 482 3.79 -7.52 25.89
C ASP A 482 3.62 -7.02 24.44
N LYS A 483 4.68 -7.01 23.64
CA LYS A 483 4.62 -6.71 22.20
C LYS A 483 4.44 -7.98 21.37
N LEU A 484 3.65 -7.90 20.30
CA LEU A 484 3.48 -9.03 19.38
C LEU A 484 4.72 -9.19 18.49
N ASP A 485 5.34 -8.07 18.12
CA ASP A 485 6.59 -7.99 17.36
C ASP A 485 7.40 -6.78 17.86
N HIS A 486 8.72 -6.85 17.76
CA HIS A 486 9.65 -5.83 18.24
C HIS A 486 10.27 -4.95 17.14
N GLY A 487 9.82 -5.08 15.89
CA GLY A 487 10.26 -4.25 14.78
C GLY A 487 9.12 -3.76 13.88
N ASP A 488 9.34 -3.74 12.57
CA ASP A 488 8.43 -3.22 11.54
C ASP A 488 7.26 -4.18 11.28
N PHE A 489 6.31 -4.24 12.20
CA PHE A 489 5.10 -5.05 12.11
C PHE A 489 3.94 -4.29 12.75
N TYR A 490 2.83 -4.11 12.02
CA TYR A 490 1.72 -3.26 12.43
C TYR A 490 0.37 -3.79 11.95
N ALA A 491 -0.72 -3.33 12.58
CA ALA A 491 -2.11 -3.58 12.19
C ALA A 491 -2.44 -5.06 11.88
N PRO A 492 -2.08 -6.03 12.74
CA PRO A 492 -2.35 -7.41 12.41
C PRO A 492 -3.83 -7.76 12.44
N GLN A 493 -4.18 -8.79 11.69
CA GLN A 493 -5.46 -9.46 11.75
C GLN A 493 -5.24 -10.96 11.71
N SER A 494 -6.19 -11.72 12.26
CA SER A 494 -6.10 -13.18 12.33
C SER A 494 -7.27 -13.86 11.65
N MET A 495 -7.07 -15.13 11.28
CA MET A 495 -8.14 -16.03 10.84
C MET A 495 -8.07 -17.35 11.58
N TRP A 496 -9.25 -17.91 11.79
CA TRP A 496 -9.41 -19.30 12.19
C TRP A 496 -9.42 -20.20 10.96
N THR A 497 -8.63 -21.26 11.01
CA THR A 497 -8.60 -22.28 9.97
C THR A 497 -9.54 -23.44 10.32
N ASP A 498 -9.95 -24.23 9.33
CA ASP A 498 -10.84 -25.39 9.54
C ASP A 498 -10.26 -26.45 10.49
N ASP A 499 -8.92 -26.50 10.61
CA ASP A 499 -8.21 -27.39 11.53
C ASP A 499 -8.03 -26.80 12.95
N GLY A 500 -8.59 -25.61 13.21
CA GLY A 500 -8.64 -24.98 14.53
C GLY A 500 -7.40 -24.20 14.92
N ARG A 501 -6.53 -23.85 13.97
CA ARG A 501 -5.40 -22.94 14.21
C ARG A 501 -5.85 -21.50 14.09
N ILE A 502 -5.09 -20.62 14.74
CA ILE A 502 -5.18 -19.17 14.52
C ILE A 502 -3.94 -18.75 13.75
N LEU A 503 -4.15 -18.21 12.56
CA LEU A 503 -3.08 -17.65 11.72
C LEU A 503 -3.21 -16.13 11.69
N THR A 504 -2.11 -15.43 11.93
CA THR A 504 -2.04 -13.97 11.96
C THR A 504 -1.06 -13.45 10.92
N TRP A 505 -1.45 -12.38 10.25
CA TRP A 505 -0.58 -11.56 9.40
C TRP A 505 -0.54 -10.16 9.98
N GLY A 506 0.57 -9.46 9.79
CA GLY A 506 0.68 -8.02 10.00
C GLY A 506 1.19 -7.32 8.77
N TRP A 507 0.84 -6.05 8.62
CA TRP A 507 1.50 -5.18 7.66
C TRP A 507 2.94 -4.95 8.11
N LEU A 508 3.88 -4.95 7.15
CA LEU A 508 5.27 -4.57 7.33
C LEU A 508 5.47 -3.14 6.80
N PRO A 509 5.46 -2.11 7.68
CA PRO A 509 5.60 -0.72 7.27
C PRO A 509 6.87 -0.49 6.49
N GLU A 510 6.76 0.33 5.47
CA GLU A 510 7.85 0.66 4.57
C GLU A 510 8.93 1.49 5.27
N ALA A 511 10.21 1.11 5.13
CA ALA A 511 11.34 1.83 5.71
C ALA A 511 12.12 2.71 4.71
N ARG A 512 11.60 2.85 3.48
CA ARG A 512 11.96 3.92 2.52
C ARG A 512 11.07 5.14 2.71
N ASP A 513 11.62 6.31 2.45
CA ASP A 513 10.80 7.53 2.33
C ASP A 513 9.85 7.50 1.12
N VAL A 514 8.98 8.51 1.01
CA VAL A 514 7.99 8.62 -0.08
C VAL A 514 8.64 8.63 -1.47
N SER A 515 9.86 9.15 -1.58
CA SER A 515 10.59 9.24 -2.85
C SER A 515 11.08 7.86 -3.29
N GLY A 516 11.68 7.10 -2.36
CA GLY A 516 12.12 5.72 -2.61
C GLY A 516 10.97 4.74 -2.87
N GLN A 517 9.81 4.97 -2.24
CA GLN A 517 8.58 4.25 -2.54
C GLN A 517 8.08 4.50 -3.96
N TRP A 518 8.12 5.77 -4.38
CA TRP A 518 7.71 6.17 -5.71
C TRP A 518 8.61 5.57 -6.79
N ASP A 519 9.93 5.63 -6.59
CA ASP A 519 10.93 5.12 -7.53
C ASP A 519 10.84 3.59 -7.67
N ALA A 520 10.45 2.88 -6.63
CA ALA A 520 10.23 1.44 -6.69
C ALA A 520 8.89 1.05 -7.33
N GLY A 521 7.90 1.94 -7.33
CA GLY A 521 6.55 1.65 -7.85
C GLY A 521 5.71 0.71 -6.97
N TRP A 522 6.20 0.34 -5.78
CA TRP A 522 5.47 -0.46 -4.79
C TRP A 522 5.87 -0.07 -3.36
N SER A 523 4.97 -0.29 -2.41
CA SER A 523 5.18 -0.01 -0.99
C SER A 523 4.35 -0.96 -0.12
N GLY A 524 4.94 -1.40 0.99
CA GLY A 524 4.33 -2.33 1.93
C GLY A 524 4.43 -3.82 1.54
N ALA A 525 4.39 -4.68 2.55
CA ALA A 525 4.30 -6.13 2.41
C ALA A 525 3.53 -6.70 3.61
N MET A 526 3.05 -7.93 3.52
CA MET A 526 2.54 -8.70 4.66
C MET A 526 3.66 -9.51 5.29
N SER A 527 3.60 -9.70 6.61
CA SER A 527 4.41 -10.69 7.30
C SER A 527 4.13 -12.09 6.77
N LEU A 528 5.01 -13.03 7.08
CA LEU A 528 4.69 -14.44 6.99
C LEU A 528 3.44 -14.76 7.83
N PRO A 529 2.63 -15.77 7.44
CA PRO A 529 1.58 -16.30 8.30
C PRO A 529 2.18 -16.85 9.60
N ARG A 530 1.70 -16.36 10.74
CA ARG A 530 2.13 -16.80 12.07
C ARG A 530 1.04 -17.61 12.74
N GLU A 531 1.33 -18.84 13.13
CA GLU A 531 0.48 -19.62 14.02
C GLU A 531 0.62 -19.11 15.46
N LEU A 532 -0.49 -18.65 16.04
CA LEU A 532 -0.58 -18.26 17.44
C LEU A 532 -1.10 -19.41 18.30
N SER A 533 -0.45 -19.65 19.43
CA SER A 533 -0.87 -20.63 20.43
C SER A 533 -0.42 -20.24 21.83
N LEU A 534 -0.94 -20.91 22.87
CA LEU A 534 -0.47 -20.74 24.24
C LEU A 534 0.40 -21.93 24.66
N ALA A 535 1.55 -21.65 25.27
CA ALA A 535 2.40 -22.65 25.89
C ALA A 535 1.80 -23.14 27.23
N ASP A 536 2.34 -24.25 27.77
CA ASP A 536 1.95 -24.82 29.06
C ASP A 536 2.04 -23.84 30.24
N ASP A 537 2.93 -22.84 30.14
CA ASP A 537 3.09 -21.77 31.14
C ASP A 537 2.11 -20.59 30.95
N GLY A 538 1.22 -20.69 29.97
CA GLY A 538 0.24 -19.67 29.61
C GLY A 538 0.81 -18.49 28.82
N GLY A 539 2.08 -18.52 28.41
CA GLY A 539 2.65 -17.49 27.54
C GLY A 539 2.35 -17.73 26.07
N LEU A 540 2.32 -16.65 25.27
CA LEU A 540 2.13 -16.71 23.83
C LEU A 540 3.29 -17.45 23.14
N CYS A 541 2.95 -18.28 22.18
CA CYS A 541 3.82 -18.88 21.18
C CYS A 541 3.47 -18.31 19.81
N GLN A 542 4.51 -17.99 19.04
CA GLN A 542 4.41 -17.48 17.68
C GLN A 542 5.34 -18.31 16.80
N ARG A 543 4.78 -19.00 15.81
CA ARG A 543 5.54 -19.84 14.88
C ARG A 543 5.21 -19.45 13.44
N PRO A 544 6.17 -19.44 12.52
CA PRO A 544 5.84 -19.42 11.09
C PRO A 544 4.95 -20.62 10.76
N ALA A 545 3.97 -20.42 9.87
CA ALA A 545 3.09 -21.51 9.45
C ALA A 545 3.92 -22.66 8.86
N PRO A 546 3.65 -23.92 9.25
CA PRO A 546 4.45 -25.07 8.83
C PRO A 546 4.42 -25.30 7.30
N GLU A 547 3.39 -24.82 6.62
CA GLU A 547 3.23 -24.87 5.16
C GLU A 547 4.40 -24.18 4.44
N LEU A 548 4.99 -23.12 5.02
CA LEU A 548 6.14 -22.41 4.44
C LEU A 548 7.36 -23.31 4.20
N THR A 549 7.42 -24.49 4.85
CA THR A 549 8.49 -25.46 4.58
C THR A 549 8.45 -26.03 3.16
N GLU A 550 7.34 -25.90 2.44
CA GLU A 550 7.23 -26.27 1.02
C GLU A 550 8.06 -25.36 0.11
N LEU A 551 8.40 -24.14 0.57
CA LEU A 551 9.26 -23.22 -0.18
C LEU A 551 10.73 -23.62 -0.20
N ARG A 552 11.14 -24.56 0.67
CA ARG A 552 12.54 -24.94 0.87
C ARG A 552 13.11 -25.63 -0.37
N GLY A 553 14.10 -24.99 -0.97
CA GLY A 553 14.96 -25.55 -2.01
C GLY A 553 16.23 -26.18 -1.44
N ASP A 554 17.37 -25.77 -1.99
CA ASP A 554 18.68 -26.31 -1.62
C ASP A 554 19.01 -26.00 -0.15
N ASN A 555 19.51 -27.01 0.57
CA ASN A 555 19.89 -26.89 1.98
C ASN A 555 21.41 -26.94 2.16
N THR A 556 21.95 -25.95 2.86
CA THR A 556 23.30 -26.00 3.43
C THR A 556 23.20 -26.20 4.95
N SER A 557 23.74 -27.32 5.43
CA SER A 557 23.60 -27.76 6.82
C SER A 557 24.94 -27.98 7.51
N TYR A 558 25.01 -27.60 8.79
CA TYR A 558 26.14 -27.79 9.68
C TYR A 558 25.68 -28.40 10.99
N ASP A 559 26.27 -29.55 11.36
CA ASP A 559 26.02 -30.18 12.65
C ASP A 559 26.46 -29.28 13.81
N VAL A 560 27.64 -28.65 13.71
CA VAL A 560 28.17 -27.73 14.71
C VAL A 560 29.11 -26.73 14.05
N VAL A 561 28.96 -25.44 14.34
CA VAL A 561 29.95 -24.38 14.08
C VAL A 561 30.53 -23.92 15.42
N ARG A 562 31.86 -23.88 15.53
CA ARG A 562 32.56 -23.36 16.72
C ARG A 562 33.33 -22.12 16.31
N LEU A 563 33.14 -21.05 17.07
CA LEU A 563 33.74 -19.75 16.84
C LEU A 563 34.61 -19.40 18.04
N ASP A 564 35.90 -19.15 17.84
CA ASP A 564 36.75 -18.47 18.81
C ASP A 564 36.57 -16.95 18.73
N ALA A 565 37.07 -16.22 19.74
CA ALA A 565 36.93 -14.77 19.80
C ALA A 565 37.57 -14.08 18.58
N GLY A 566 36.76 -13.35 17.82
CA GLY A 566 37.18 -12.66 16.59
C GLY A 566 37.22 -13.54 15.33
N ASP A 567 36.77 -14.79 15.42
CA ASP A 567 36.57 -15.61 14.22
C ASP A 567 35.40 -15.08 13.39
N THR A 568 35.52 -15.20 12.07
CA THR A 568 34.45 -14.96 11.11
C THR A 568 34.38 -16.15 10.17
N GLU A 569 33.23 -16.82 10.14
CA GLU A 569 32.93 -17.92 9.22
C GLU A 569 31.90 -17.43 8.20
N ARG A 570 32.29 -17.39 6.92
CA ARG A 570 31.36 -17.08 5.82
C ARG A 570 30.76 -18.37 5.28
N LEU A 571 29.44 -18.44 5.21
CA LEU A 571 28.73 -19.60 4.69
C LEU A 571 28.81 -19.61 3.15
N PRO A 572 28.83 -20.79 2.50
CA PRO A 572 28.85 -20.92 1.06
C PRO A 572 27.43 -20.78 0.46
N VAL A 573 26.64 -19.83 0.96
CA VAL A 573 25.29 -19.50 0.51
C VAL A 573 25.28 -18.03 0.09
N GLU A 574 24.81 -17.75 -1.11
CA GLU A 574 24.70 -16.39 -1.66
C GLU A 574 23.27 -16.22 -2.19
N SER A 575 22.38 -15.66 -1.37
CA SER A 575 20.96 -15.49 -1.69
C SER A 575 20.35 -14.29 -0.95
N ARG A 576 19.30 -13.70 -1.53
CA ARG A 576 18.40 -12.73 -0.87
C ARG A 576 17.05 -13.33 -0.47
N SER A 577 16.88 -14.64 -0.65
CA SER A 577 15.66 -15.39 -0.38
C SER A 577 16.02 -16.71 0.31
N PHE A 578 15.92 -16.75 1.64
CA PHE A 578 16.25 -17.95 2.41
C PHE A 578 15.59 -18.01 3.80
N GLU A 579 15.45 -19.23 4.30
CA GLU A 579 15.20 -19.53 5.71
C GLU A 579 16.50 -20.02 6.36
N LEU A 580 16.85 -19.48 7.52
CA LEU A 580 17.96 -19.93 8.35
C LEU A 580 17.45 -20.39 9.71
N ARG A 581 17.83 -21.60 10.12
CA ARG A 581 17.58 -22.10 11.49
C ARG A 581 18.87 -22.33 12.22
N ALA A 582 18.99 -21.77 13.43
CA ALA A 582 20.18 -21.91 14.25
C ALA A 582 19.84 -22.20 15.72
N THR A 583 20.68 -23.00 16.38
CA THR A 583 20.69 -23.12 17.84
C THR A 583 21.97 -22.53 18.39
N VAL A 584 21.91 -21.34 18.99
CA VAL A 584 23.06 -20.56 19.44
C VAL A 584 23.34 -20.80 20.92
N ARG A 585 24.62 -20.99 21.27
CA ARG A 585 25.13 -21.00 22.65
C ARG A 585 26.30 -20.04 22.75
N LEU A 586 26.16 -19.01 23.59
CA LEU A 586 27.22 -18.02 23.79
C LEU A 586 28.46 -18.56 24.50
N GLU A 587 28.39 -19.69 25.22
CA GLU A 587 29.48 -20.17 26.09
C GLU A 587 30.11 -19.08 26.99
N ASP A 588 31.22 -18.46 26.57
CA ASP A 588 31.88 -17.34 27.24
C ASP A 588 32.02 -16.08 26.34
N ALA A 589 31.40 -16.08 25.15
CA ALA A 589 31.29 -14.91 24.28
C ALA A 589 30.38 -13.82 24.86
N GLU A 590 30.73 -12.57 24.59
CA GLU A 590 29.90 -11.40 24.87
C GLU A 590 28.73 -11.33 23.87
N ALA A 591 28.98 -11.67 22.61
CA ALA A 591 27.94 -11.74 21.58
C ALA A 591 28.29 -12.73 20.46
N VAL A 592 27.23 -13.18 19.78
CA VAL A 592 27.31 -13.81 18.46
C VAL A 592 26.62 -12.91 17.46
N GLU A 593 27.25 -12.70 16.31
CA GLU A 593 26.66 -11.99 15.18
C GLU A 593 26.42 -12.97 14.04
N LEU A 594 25.19 -12.98 13.52
CA LEU A 594 24.80 -13.56 12.25
C LEU A 594 24.52 -12.39 11.29
N SER A 595 25.42 -12.11 10.36
CA SER A 595 25.23 -11.09 9.34
C SER A 595 24.58 -11.69 8.09
N VAL A 596 23.50 -11.07 7.62
CA VAL A 596 22.78 -11.45 6.37
C VAL A 596 22.85 -10.31 5.36
N LEU A 597 22.58 -10.61 4.08
CA LEU A 597 22.64 -9.63 2.98
C LEU A 597 24.00 -8.93 2.95
N GLU A 598 25.09 -9.69 3.13
CA GLU A 598 26.44 -9.14 3.28
C GLU A 598 27.18 -9.08 1.94
N SER A 599 27.63 -7.89 1.54
CA SER A 599 28.50 -7.69 0.39
C SER A 599 29.89 -8.33 0.61
N PRO A 600 30.64 -8.70 -0.44
CA PRO A 600 31.93 -9.38 -0.28
C PRO A 600 33.00 -8.61 0.52
N ASP A 601 32.87 -7.29 0.58
CA ASP A 601 33.74 -6.37 1.34
C ASP A 601 33.13 -5.93 2.69
N GLY A 602 31.90 -6.35 3.00
CA GLY A 602 31.18 -6.03 4.23
C GLY A 602 30.70 -4.58 4.34
N GLU A 603 30.71 -3.83 3.23
CA GLU A 603 30.20 -2.45 3.15
C GLU A 603 28.70 -2.39 3.45
N GLU A 604 27.91 -3.23 2.79
CA GLU A 604 26.50 -3.44 3.13
C GLU A 604 26.35 -4.81 3.81
N ARG A 605 25.69 -4.84 4.96
CA ARG A 605 25.30 -6.05 5.69
C ARG A 605 24.24 -5.72 6.73
N THR A 606 23.45 -6.73 7.11
CA THR A 606 22.45 -6.62 8.19
C THR A 606 22.83 -7.56 9.33
N PRO A 607 23.52 -7.07 10.37
CA PRO A 607 23.86 -7.87 11.54
C PRO A 607 22.64 -8.23 12.40
N ILE A 608 22.49 -9.52 12.72
CA ILE A 608 21.59 -10.05 13.73
C ILE A 608 22.44 -10.50 14.92
N ARG A 609 22.39 -9.77 16.03
CA ARG A 609 23.29 -9.95 17.17
C ARG A 609 22.55 -10.52 18.36
N TYR A 610 23.10 -11.58 18.97
CA TYR A 610 22.64 -12.12 20.24
C TYR A 610 23.69 -11.89 21.32
N THR A 611 23.32 -11.25 22.43
CA THR A 611 24.26 -10.83 23.47
C THR A 611 24.04 -11.54 24.81
N TYR A 612 25.04 -11.52 25.69
CA TYR A 612 24.98 -12.11 27.03
C TYR A 612 23.90 -11.45 27.93
N GLU A 613 23.45 -10.25 27.61
CA GLU A 613 22.30 -9.58 28.25
C GLU A 613 20.94 -10.19 27.85
N SER A 614 20.93 -11.27 27.05
CA SER A 614 19.71 -11.92 26.56
C SER A 614 18.90 -11.01 25.63
N GLU A 615 19.59 -10.31 24.75
CA GLU A 615 19.01 -9.43 23.73
C GLU A 615 19.36 -9.94 22.34
N VAL A 616 18.37 -9.95 21.45
CA VAL A 616 18.55 -10.14 20.00
C VAL A 616 18.28 -8.81 19.32
N ALA A 617 19.22 -8.32 18.52
CA ALA A 617 19.11 -7.05 17.82
C ALA A 617 19.38 -7.20 16.31
N VAL A 618 18.61 -6.49 15.49
CA VAL A 618 18.85 -6.33 14.05
C VAL A 618 19.37 -4.91 13.84
N ASP A 619 20.63 -4.79 13.41
CA ASP A 619 21.29 -3.51 13.16
C ASP A 619 21.16 -3.13 11.69
N ARG A 620 20.37 -2.08 11.39
CA ARG A 620 20.16 -1.63 10.01
C ARG A 620 21.15 -0.55 9.55
N SER A 621 22.06 -0.11 10.42
CA SER A 621 22.93 1.04 10.14
C SER A 621 23.90 0.83 8.98
N ALA A 622 24.17 -0.42 8.62
CA ALA A 622 24.96 -0.82 7.45
C ALA A 622 24.14 -1.63 6.43
N SER A 623 22.81 -1.70 6.55
CA SER A 623 21.97 -2.48 5.64
C SER A 623 21.79 -1.83 4.27
N SER A 624 22.05 -0.53 4.15
CA SER A 624 21.89 0.24 2.92
C SER A 624 22.86 1.42 2.88
N THR A 625 23.32 1.75 1.67
CA THR A 625 23.98 3.04 1.38
C THR A 625 23.02 4.12 0.89
N ASP A 626 21.74 3.78 0.66
CA ASP A 626 20.71 4.73 0.26
C ASP A 626 20.23 5.55 1.47
N PRO A 627 20.39 6.90 1.46
CA PRO A 627 19.91 7.74 2.55
C PRO A 627 18.38 7.77 2.69
N GLN A 628 17.63 7.29 1.69
CA GLN A 628 16.17 7.15 1.76
C GLN A 628 15.73 5.97 2.65
N ALA A 629 16.63 5.02 2.93
CA ALA A 629 16.36 3.86 3.77
C ALA A 629 16.67 4.15 5.25
N THR A 630 15.84 3.63 6.14
CA THR A 630 16.03 3.77 7.59
C THR A 630 17.16 2.85 8.09
N GLY A 631 18.05 3.37 8.95
CA GLY A 631 19.26 2.68 9.42
C GLY A 631 19.39 2.55 10.95
N ASP A 632 18.29 2.51 11.67
CA ASP A 632 18.24 2.32 13.13
C ASP A 632 18.36 0.83 13.53
N THR A 633 18.66 0.58 14.81
CA THR A 633 18.73 -0.77 15.38
C THR A 633 17.43 -1.10 16.09
N GLN A 634 16.85 -2.26 15.80
CA GLN A 634 15.68 -2.82 16.47
C GLN A 634 16.11 -3.96 17.38
N SER A 635 15.49 -4.13 18.54
CA SER A 635 15.87 -5.20 19.48
C SER A 635 14.71 -5.79 20.27
N MET A 636 14.89 -7.07 20.65
CA MET A 636 13.98 -7.81 21.52
C MET A 636 14.75 -8.49 22.64
N ARG A 637 14.13 -8.52 23.84
CA ARG A 637 14.64 -9.33 24.95
C ARG A 637 14.10 -10.74 24.84
N VAL A 638 14.99 -11.71 24.98
CA VAL A 638 14.67 -13.15 24.99
C VAL A 638 14.88 -13.74 26.38
N GLN A 639 14.43 -14.98 26.59
CA GLN A 639 14.65 -15.69 27.85
C GLN A 639 16.15 -15.79 28.22
N PRO A 640 16.51 -15.94 29.51
CA PRO A 640 17.88 -15.82 30.00
C PRO A 640 18.89 -16.75 29.30
N TYR A 641 20.08 -16.21 29.01
CA TYR A 641 21.20 -16.80 28.25
C TYR A 641 21.71 -18.20 28.69
N ASP A 642 21.30 -18.67 29.87
CA ASP A 642 21.71 -19.98 30.41
C ASP A 642 21.13 -21.17 29.60
N ALA A 643 20.16 -20.91 28.73
CA ALA A 643 19.58 -21.87 27.79
C ALA A 643 19.98 -21.56 26.33
N PRO A 644 20.09 -22.58 25.45
CA PRO A 644 20.34 -22.35 24.02
C PRO A 644 19.24 -21.49 23.40
N LEU A 645 19.63 -20.50 22.60
CA LEU A 645 18.70 -19.69 21.82
C LEU A 645 18.39 -20.42 20.51
N SER A 646 17.11 -20.71 20.27
CA SER A 646 16.64 -21.15 18.95
C SER A 646 16.26 -19.93 18.12
N LEU A 647 16.82 -19.82 16.92
CA LEU A 647 16.50 -18.80 15.93
C LEU A 647 15.96 -19.46 14.67
N CYS A 648 14.87 -18.90 14.14
CA CYS A 648 14.41 -19.10 12.77
C CYS A 648 14.37 -17.72 12.12
N VAL A 649 15.17 -17.50 11.08
CA VAL A 649 15.30 -16.22 10.38
C VAL A 649 14.84 -16.41 8.96
N PHE A 650 13.95 -15.55 8.48
CA PHE A 650 13.56 -15.48 7.06
C PHE A 650 14.11 -14.20 6.48
N VAL A 651 14.77 -14.29 5.33
CA VAL A 651 15.31 -13.14 4.58
C VAL A 651 14.74 -13.16 3.17
N ASP A 652 14.01 -12.11 2.79
CA ASP A 652 13.30 -12.02 1.51
C ASP A 652 13.39 -10.62 0.88
N GLY A 653 14.37 -10.41 0.01
CA GLY A 653 14.62 -9.12 -0.61
C GLY A 653 14.86 -8.04 0.46
N SER A 654 13.81 -7.25 0.73
CA SER A 654 13.81 -6.19 1.74
C SER A 654 13.33 -6.59 3.14
N VAL A 655 13.04 -7.85 3.43
CA VAL A 655 12.45 -8.28 4.71
C VAL A 655 13.40 -9.21 5.47
N VAL A 656 13.54 -8.98 6.78
CA VAL A 656 14.18 -9.90 7.73
C VAL A 656 13.20 -10.18 8.88
N GLU A 657 12.67 -11.40 8.98
CA GLU A 657 11.84 -11.83 10.13
C GLU A 657 12.62 -12.79 11.03
N VAL A 658 12.77 -12.43 12.31
CA VAL A 658 13.49 -13.22 13.32
C VAL A 658 12.52 -13.78 14.35
N PHE A 659 12.40 -15.10 14.40
CA PHE A 659 11.64 -15.84 15.41
C PHE A 659 12.59 -16.45 16.44
N ALA A 660 12.49 -16.02 17.69
CA ALA A 660 13.31 -16.50 18.79
C ALA A 660 12.50 -17.37 19.75
N ASN A 661 13.00 -18.59 19.99
CA ASN A 661 12.44 -19.58 20.93
C ASN A 661 10.94 -19.88 20.71
N GLU A 662 10.43 -19.72 19.48
CA GLU A 662 9.01 -19.89 19.13
C GLU A 662 8.07 -18.96 19.94
N ARG A 663 8.57 -17.83 20.44
CA ARG A 663 7.81 -16.90 21.31
C ARG A 663 7.91 -15.44 20.90
N HIS A 664 9.13 -14.98 20.60
CA HIS A 664 9.40 -13.58 20.31
C HIS A 664 9.67 -13.40 18.82
N CYS A 665 9.13 -12.33 18.26
CA CYS A 665 9.31 -11.97 16.86
C CYS A 665 9.94 -10.57 16.77
N LEU A 666 10.81 -10.38 15.79
CA LEU A 666 11.33 -9.08 15.39
C LEU A 666 11.40 -9.07 13.87
N THR A 667 10.62 -8.19 13.26
CA THR A 667 10.58 -8.01 11.80
C THR A 667 11.30 -6.72 11.42
N SER A 668 12.11 -6.72 10.38
CA SER A 668 12.80 -5.52 9.92
C SER A 668 12.73 -5.38 8.41
N ARG A 669 12.48 -4.16 7.95
CA ARG A 669 12.68 -3.76 6.55
C ARG A 669 14.09 -3.24 6.34
N VAL A 670 14.75 -3.74 5.29
CA VAL A 670 16.14 -3.44 4.90
C VAL A 670 16.24 -3.25 3.39
N TYR A 671 17.12 -2.39 2.89
CA TYR A 671 17.19 -2.04 1.46
C TYR A 671 18.63 -2.04 0.92
N PRO A 672 19.29 -3.21 0.83
CA PRO A 672 20.64 -3.29 0.29
C PRO A 672 20.65 -2.86 -1.18
N THR A 673 21.43 -1.82 -1.47
CA THR A 673 21.54 -1.23 -2.81
C THR A 673 22.44 -2.02 -3.74
N ARG A 674 23.35 -2.81 -3.18
CA ARG A 674 24.32 -3.58 -3.95
C ARG A 674 23.78 -4.94 -4.34
N GLU A 675 23.70 -5.23 -5.63
CA GLU A 675 23.25 -6.54 -6.15
C GLU A 675 24.04 -7.73 -5.58
N ASP A 676 25.31 -7.54 -5.18
CA ASP A 676 26.18 -8.56 -4.60
C ASP A 676 26.10 -8.68 -3.06
N ALA A 677 25.19 -7.95 -2.41
CA ALA A 677 24.88 -8.08 -0.99
C ALA A 677 23.99 -9.32 -0.73
N THR A 678 24.57 -10.50 -0.90
CA THR A 678 23.88 -11.81 -0.86
C THR A 678 24.42 -12.76 0.21
N GLY A 679 25.50 -12.37 0.89
CA GLY A 679 26.25 -13.26 1.76
C GLY A 679 25.63 -13.47 3.14
N ILE A 680 26.09 -14.54 3.78
CA ILE A 680 25.82 -14.85 5.18
C ILE A 680 27.12 -15.13 5.92
N SER A 681 27.33 -14.50 7.07
CA SER A 681 28.48 -14.77 7.93
C SER A 681 28.13 -14.87 9.40
N LEU A 682 28.98 -15.57 10.14
CA LEU A 682 28.88 -15.78 11.58
C LEU A 682 30.16 -15.32 12.25
N SER A 683 30.05 -14.61 13.37
CA SER A 683 31.20 -14.26 14.20
C SER A 683 30.88 -14.29 15.70
N ALA A 684 31.94 -14.38 16.53
CA ALA A 684 31.85 -14.32 17.97
C ALA A 684 32.72 -13.20 18.54
N GLU A 685 32.15 -12.42 19.45
CA GLU A 685 32.80 -11.30 20.12
C GLU A 685 33.13 -11.63 21.57
N GLY A 686 34.28 -11.19 22.06
CA GLY A 686 34.63 -11.24 23.49
C GLY A 686 34.87 -12.64 24.08
N GLY A 687 34.64 -13.72 23.34
CA GLY A 687 34.82 -15.10 23.79
C GLY A 687 34.44 -16.13 22.73
N ARG A 688 34.24 -17.38 23.14
CA ARG A 688 33.91 -18.51 22.27
C ARG A 688 32.42 -18.72 22.25
N ALA A 689 31.88 -19.12 21.10
CA ALA A 689 30.49 -19.51 20.98
C ALA A 689 30.35 -20.79 20.15
N THR A 690 29.23 -21.50 20.35
CA THR A 690 28.88 -22.69 19.59
C THR A 690 27.50 -22.52 18.96
N ILE A 691 27.43 -22.69 17.64
CA ILE A 691 26.17 -22.90 16.91
C ILE A 691 25.97 -24.42 16.83
N ALA A 692 25.05 -24.94 17.64
CA ALA A 692 24.86 -26.37 17.87
C ALA A 692 24.09 -27.09 16.76
N SER A 693 23.47 -26.32 15.85
CA SER A 693 22.88 -26.75 14.59
C SER A 693 22.68 -25.50 13.74
N LEU A 694 22.94 -25.59 12.44
CA LEU A 694 22.66 -24.52 11.49
C LEU A 694 22.20 -25.14 10.17
N ASP A 695 21.04 -24.71 9.69
CA ASP A 695 20.51 -25.05 8.38
C ASP A 695 20.13 -23.76 7.65
N VAL A 696 20.41 -23.70 6.36
CA VAL A 696 20.03 -22.59 5.48
C VAL A 696 19.38 -23.17 4.23
N TRP A 697 18.11 -22.87 4.02
CA TRP A 697 17.36 -23.24 2.83
C TRP A 697 17.13 -22.03 1.95
N GLU A 698 17.58 -22.08 0.70
CA GLU A 698 17.15 -21.10 -0.30
C GLU A 698 15.65 -21.31 -0.58
N LEU A 699 14.87 -20.22 -0.62
CA LEU A 699 13.42 -20.30 -0.78
C LEU A 699 12.97 -19.89 -2.20
N VAL A 700 11.97 -20.61 -2.72
CA VAL A 700 11.35 -20.31 -4.03
C VAL A 700 10.29 -19.21 -3.92
N ARG A 701 9.88 -18.65 -5.07
CA ARG A 701 8.89 -17.56 -5.15
C ARG A 701 7.45 -18.07 -5.01
N ILE A 702 6.55 -17.23 -4.51
CA ILE A 702 5.13 -17.58 -4.23
C ILE A 702 4.12 -17.22 -5.33
N TRP A 703 4.53 -16.43 -6.33
CA TRP A 703 3.67 -15.85 -7.38
C TRP A 703 3.75 -16.58 -8.72
#